data_AF-A0A7W4CRV5-F1
#
_entry.id   AF-A0A7W4CRV5-F1
#
_cell.length_a   1.000
_cell.length_b   1.000
_cell.length_c   1.000
_cell.angle_alpha   90.00
_cell.angle_beta   90.00
_cell.angle_gamma   90.00
#
_symmetry.space_group_name_H-M   'P 1'
#
loop_
_entity.id
_entity.type
_entity.pdbx_description
1 polymer ?
#
loop_
_entity_poly.entity_id
_entity_poly.type
_entity_poly.pdbx_seq_one_letter_code
_entity_poly.pdbx_strand_id
1 'polypeptide(L)'
;MTKRRPFLGVLAATALIAGMAVTAVAPPAAAADPVQAAPNGSPASIPGLSDWTPGTGSFQFASDTTVVAGAGAEAEAAKIAVDLSTALDTDVVTTTGSAGTGDVALTLDASQTDLGDEGYRIEVGESIAITAATEAGLFYGGQTAVQWAVLAGTTSAIPAGSSVDIPAYPIRSVGICACIVNISMEKFEQVIKEMAYYKMNELWIELKVESEAYPEATFWSYYTNEQAAHLAEFAAQHHVELVPEVNSPGHMGPWLQNLPHLQLVNASGVRQPTQLDISKPEALDVVKNLASEYIEKFGLDWYHMGADEYLLGSGSFQNYPQIIAAAREKFGPTATESDLVVWFINQINAHVKAEGANLRIWNDGIPAQDNLVALDKDVMVEYWYSYGRTMEKTLSDGNDIVNTDSSLYFTRNGAWGSAEARWNQSWTPHIYNGRAIDDSATTGKILGGKMVLWPDNGPGTTENALFAQIHETLRYLAQATWSIDRPAATYAAFKQLGQELGDGPNTLSVDYAPLVPGDYGVRVGNANLTAGSAVTMTDTASTWNFTSTADGYYKIAQGDQCLAMAEGDSLNLRAPNTFGQVPTMTTCTSTPREAGNLQKWWIRQVDGGFTIANAISNMPLVVDGPEVAQQDPNHHEATVFALVGDGVATTAGSLGRVLAGVTARVPVTIRNLEAAAVGNVVVTPVVPEGWLVDIEEAQVGDLAAQGERDLTFRITPNAGPSGAEALEFVTSWTDSSGEERQRTTSVPLNFSCTANVTSPSEVVRVSSEQNDSSERAPAVNVIDGNGNTFWHTQWNGVEPAHPHQLVVGVANAADICAVTLTPRQGVSSGAVNGQIKGFEIYATNDRAVATTTTGTPGAVPAGWTKVAEGELPAGQSPQWIPFTELVRAQYLLLVSKSAQNPAHPWTTLGEFSVDVAGADTNAPVVMVDSATVESGKPLSLAVRVADASPVTFAATGLPTGLQIDGDGLISGTTTTAAGAYPVQVTVTDAQGLSTTVELTLTVTPKASPSPSPTPSASPSPSPTPTRPSPRPTRTATPPGGKFIRTAPYTLPGAHTFNGRQWNTSCEPYSQTERCRTEIWATVVKMENGQFVRESGWAFNNLTYLPYMTRESWKGNPLGDPSSTTAGVFTSGGRQWKTECDTAATGRGACRSYTMTTVYAATAKQSGGYAFSQSNDWVFNNIVMFGSPAQL
;
A
#
# COMPACT_ATOMS: atom_id res chain seq x y z
N MET A 1 -21.65 42.47 54.95
CA MET A 1 -22.48 42.51 56.17
C MET A 1 -22.63 41.09 56.70
N THR A 2 -22.37 40.92 58.01
CA THR A 2 -22.93 39.90 58.94
C THR A 2 -22.95 38.42 58.52
N LYS A 3 -22.07 37.57 59.07
CA LYS A 3 -22.19 36.82 60.36
C LYS A 3 -23.39 35.83 60.34
N ARG A 4 -23.29 34.52 60.66
CA ARG A 4 -22.78 33.79 61.86
C ARG A 4 -22.65 32.28 61.48
N ARG A 5 -21.60 31.47 61.80
CA ARG A 5 -21.13 30.86 63.09
C ARG A 5 -22.25 30.09 63.86
N PRO A 6 -22.01 29.06 64.73
CA PRO A 6 -20.73 28.51 65.29
C PRO A 6 -20.65 26.96 65.63
N PHE A 7 -19.45 26.47 66.02
CA PHE A 7 -19.02 25.52 67.11
C PHE A 7 -19.80 24.20 67.42
N LEU A 8 -19.22 23.07 67.89
CA LEU A 8 -18.36 22.81 69.07
C LEU A 8 -17.80 21.34 69.02
N GLY A 9 -16.51 21.06 69.36
CA GLY A 9 -16.06 20.25 70.54
C GLY A 9 -16.01 18.71 70.30
N VAL A 10 -14.96 17.92 70.56
CA VAL A 10 -14.21 17.67 71.83
C VAL A 10 -12.92 16.86 71.56
N LEU A 11 -11.90 17.06 72.42
CA LEU A 11 -10.60 16.37 72.52
C LEU A 11 -10.68 14.85 72.80
N ALA A 12 -9.68 14.09 72.32
CA ALA A 12 -8.83 13.23 73.18
C ALA A 12 -7.60 12.72 72.41
N ALA A 13 -6.42 12.90 72.99
CA ALA A 13 -5.16 12.34 72.53
C ALA A 13 -4.80 11.10 73.37
N THR A 14 -4.36 10.02 72.72
CA THR A 14 -3.40 9.07 73.30
C THR A 14 -2.65 8.34 72.19
N ALA A 15 -1.33 8.39 72.28
CA ALA A 15 -0.38 7.81 71.34
C ALA A 15 -0.31 6.29 71.45
N LEU A 16 -0.13 5.61 70.30
CA LEU A 16 0.62 4.36 70.23
C LEU A 16 1.46 4.37 68.95
N ILE A 17 2.78 4.37 69.14
CA ILE A 17 3.78 4.17 68.08
C ILE A 17 3.94 2.66 67.91
N ALA A 18 3.61 2.14 66.74
CA ALA A 18 4.03 0.82 66.27
C ALA A 18 4.36 0.93 64.78
N GLY A 19 5.59 0.56 64.42
CA GLY A 19 6.15 0.77 63.09
C GLY A 19 5.41 -0.01 62.00
N MET A 20 5.13 0.68 60.89
CA MET A 20 4.91 0.06 59.59
C MET A 20 5.85 0.74 58.61
N ALA A 21 6.57 -0.08 57.86
CA ALA A 21 7.45 0.36 56.79
C ALA A 21 6.67 1.25 55.82
N VAL A 22 7.14 2.47 55.62
CA VAL A 22 6.71 3.29 54.49
C VAL A 22 7.35 2.66 53.26
N THR A 23 6.64 1.75 52.61
CA THR A 23 6.88 1.47 51.20
C THR A 23 6.60 2.77 50.47
N ALA A 24 7.63 3.37 49.88
CA ALA A 24 7.44 4.44 48.93
C ALA A 24 6.52 3.89 47.83
N VAL A 25 5.27 4.33 47.83
CA VAL A 25 4.36 4.10 46.72
C VAL A 25 4.93 4.94 45.60
N ALA A 26 5.46 4.27 44.56
CA ALA A 26 5.81 4.93 43.32
C ALA A 26 4.59 5.77 42.88
N PRO A 27 4.79 7.00 42.41
CA PRO A 27 3.68 7.75 41.81
C PRO A 27 3.00 6.84 40.77
N PRO A 28 1.66 6.84 40.67
CA PRO A 28 0.98 6.09 39.62
C PRO A 28 1.60 6.51 38.28
N ALA A 29 1.91 5.53 37.43
CA ALA A 29 2.31 5.79 36.06
C ALA A 29 1.35 6.82 35.47
N ALA A 30 1.88 7.84 34.79
CA ALA A 30 1.05 8.80 34.08
C ALA A 30 0.08 8.00 33.20
N ALA A 31 -1.22 8.28 33.31
CA ALA A 31 -2.20 7.64 32.45
C ALA A 31 -1.83 7.96 31.00
N ALA A 32 -1.66 6.93 30.17
CA ALA A 32 -1.43 7.09 28.74
C ALA A 32 -2.51 8.02 28.16
N ASP A 33 -2.11 8.88 27.22
CA ASP A 33 -3.07 9.75 26.55
C ASP A 33 -4.08 8.88 25.80
N PRO A 34 -5.39 9.22 25.86
CA PRO A 34 -6.40 8.47 25.15
C PRO A 34 -6.24 8.69 23.64
N VAL A 35 -6.50 7.64 22.86
CA VAL A 35 -6.62 7.74 21.40
C VAL A 35 -7.65 8.81 21.02
N GLN A 36 -7.49 9.41 19.84
CA GLN A 36 -8.41 10.43 19.32
C GLN A 36 -9.88 9.98 19.46
N ALA A 37 -10.71 10.85 20.05
CA ALA A 37 -12.12 10.59 20.25
C ALA A 37 -12.99 11.24 19.17
N ALA A 38 -14.02 10.52 18.73
CA ALA A 38 -15.08 11.04 17.89
C ALA A 38 -16.03 11.97 18.69
N PRO A 39 -16.87 12.80 18.02
CA PRO A 39 -17.80 13.71 18.70
C PRO A 39 -18.77 13.05 19.69
N ASN A 40 -19.12 11.77 19.50
CA ASN A 40 -19.97 11.00 20.41
C ASN A 40 -19.18 10.32 21.56
N GLY A 41 -17.87 10.51 21.63
CA GLY A 41 -16.99 9.96 22.66
C GLY A 41 -16.49 8.54 22.40
N SER A 42 -16.78 7.95 21.23
CA SER A 42 -16.13 6.70 20.81
C SER A 42 -14.66 6.95 20.44
N PRO A 43 -13.80 5.94 20.44
CA PRO A 43 -12.53 6.01 19.72
C PRO A 43 -12.79 6.30 18.23
N ALA A 44 -11.97 7.13 17.61
CA ALA A 44 -12.14 7.53 16.21
C ALA A 44 -11.88 6.37 15.24
N SER A 45 -12.73 6.24 14.23
CA SER A 45 -12.62 5.27 13.13
C SER A 45 -13.37 5.78 11.91
N ILE A 46 -13.10 5.22 10.73
CA ILE A 46 -13.89 5.41 9.51
C ILE A 46 -14.29 4.03 8.98
N PRO A 47 -15.58 3.69 8.90
CA PRO A 47 -16.71 4.45 9.43
C PRO A 47 -16.69 4.62 10.95
N GLY A 48 -17.31 5.70 11.43
CA GLY A 48 -17.46 5.98 12.86
C GLY A 48 -18.53 5.13 13.53
N LEU A 49 -18.25 4.69 14.77
CA LEU A 49 -19.21 3.96 15.60
C LEU A 49 -20.39 4.86 15.99
N SER A 50 -21.62 4.40 15.80
CA SER A 50 -22.85 5.17 16.05
C SER A 50 -23.40 5.03 17.48
N ASP A 51 -23.35 3.83 18.08
CA ASP A 51 -23.98 3.51 19.37
C ASP A 51 -22.94 3.21 20.49
N TRP A 52 -22.01 4.14 20.71
CA TRP A 52 -20.97 3.97 21.73
C TRP A 52 -21.49 4.17 23.14
N THR A 53 -21.39 3.13 23.97
CA THR A 53 -21.65 3.19 25.42
C THR A 53 -20.32 3.20 26.18
N PRO A 54 -19.94 4.29 26.87
CA PRO A 54 -18.71 4.35 27.65
C PRO A 54 -18.68 3.35 28.81
N GLY A 55 -17.53 2.70 28.99
CA GLY A 55 -17.23 1.78 30.08
C GLY A 55 -16.23 2.37 31.09
N THR A 56 -15.76 1.52 32.01
CA THR A 56 -14.72 1.89 32.99
C THR A 56 -13.41 1.17 32.67
N GLY A 57 -12.31 1.92 32.64
CA GLY A 57 -10.98 1.40 32.31
C GLY A 57 -10.57 1.75 30.89
N SER A 58 -9.55 1.06 30.40
CA SER A 58 -9.02 1.24 29.05
C SER A 58 -8.29 -0.01 28.59
N PHE A 59 -8.18 -0.16 27.28
CA PHE A 59 -7.33 -1.13 26.61
C PHE A 59 -6.05 -0.44 26.13
N GLN A 60 -4.94 -1.17 26.03
CA GLN A 60 -3.71 -0.70 25.39
C GLN A 60 -3.08 -1.86 24.65
N PHE A 61 -2.67 -1.63 23.39
CA PHE A 61 -1.87 -2.61 22.65
C PHE A 61 -0.46 -2.70 23.25
N ALA A 62 0.12 -3.89 23.21
CA ALA A 62 1.44 -4.18 23.75
C ALA A 62 2.29 -4.96 22.74
N SER A 63 3.60 -5.06 23.00
CA SER A 63 4.51 -5.83 22.14
C SER A 63 4.20 -7.33 22.12
N ASP A 64 3.45 -7.83 23.10
CA ASP A 64 2.97 -9.21 23.21
C ASP A 64 1.46 -9.36 22.94
N THR A 65 0.80 -8.34 22.36
CA THR A 65 -0.59 -8.45 21.91
C THR A 65 -0.77 -9.68 21.01
N THR A 66 -1.80 -10.48 21.28
CA THR A 66 -2.20 -11.59 20.42
C THR A 66 -3.63 -11.45 19.90
N VAL A 67 -3.93 -12.17 18.81
CA VAL A 67 -5.31 -12.33 18.33
C VAL A 67 -5.84 -13.70 18.73
N VAL A 68 -6.84 -13.75 19.60
CA VAL A 68 -7.45 -14.98 20.09
C VAL A 68 -8.60 -15.38 19.16
N ALA A 69 -8.43 -16.50 18.45
CA ALA A 69 -9.44 -17.06 17.58
C ALA A 69 -10.43 -17.93 18.37
N GLY A 70 -11.71 -17.54 18.35
CA GLY A 70 -12.82 -18.43 18.67
C GLY A 70 -13.01 -19.52 17.62
N ALA A 71 -13.83 -20.53 17.92
CA ALA A 71 -14.08 -21.63 16.98
C ALA A 71 -14.73 -21.11 15.69
N GLY A 72 -14.13 -21.40 14.54
CA GLY A 72 -14.59 -20.92 13.22
C GLY A 72 -14.09 -19.52 12.85
N ALA A 73 -13.36 -18.83 13.74
CA ALA A 73 -12.80 -17.51 13.49
C ALA A 73 -11.34 -17.54 13.02
N GLU A 74 -10.75 -18.73 12.80
CA GLU A 74 -9.31 -18.88 12.63
C GLU A 74 -8.76 -18.17 11.38
N ALA A 75 -9.53 -18.17 10.28
CA ALA A 75 -9.13 -17.50 9.05
C ALA A 75 -9.11 -15.97 9.21
N GLU A 76 -10.17 -15.41 9.80
CA GLU A 76 -10.25 -13.96 10.03
C GLU A 76 -9.24 -13.49 11.08
N ALA A 77 -9.04 -14.27 12.14
CA ALA A 77 -8.00 -13.99 13.14
C ALA A 77 -6.60 -13.92 12.52
N ALA A 78 -6.29 -14.79 11.55
CA ALA A 78 -5.00 -14.75 10.86
C ALA A 78 -4.83 -13.47 10.02
N LYS A 79 -5.87 -13.03 9.31
CA LYS A 79 -5.84 -11.78 8.53
C LYS A 79 -5.64 -10.57 9.46
N ILE A 80 -6.44 -10.47 10.52
CA ILE A 80 -6.36 -9.38 11.49
C ILE A 80 -5.00 -9.36 12.21
N ALA A 81 -4.41 -10.51 12.51
CA ALA A 81 -3.07 -10.58 13.10
C ALA A 81 -1.98 -10.01 12.17
N VAL A 82 -2.07 -10.24 10.85
CA VAL A 82 -1.14 -9.67 9.86
C VAL A 82 -1.27 -8.15 9.80
N ASP A 83 -2.50 -7.65 9.78
CA ASP A 83 -2.80 -6.22 9.74
C ASP A 83 -2.33 -5.52 11.02
N LEU A 84 -2.61 -6.11 12.20
CA LEU A 84 -2.12 -5.61 13.50
C LEU A 84 -0.60 -5.66 13.61
N SER A 85 0.05 -6.70 13.08
CA SER A 85 1.51 -6.79 13.08
C SER A 85 2.14 -5.60 12.35
N THR A 86 1.54 -5.23 11.22
CA THR A 86 2.00 -4.10 10.40
C THR A 86 1.66 -2.76 11.06
N ALA A 87 0.45 -2.62 11.63
CA ALA A 87 0.02 -1.41 12.31
C ALA A 87 0.85 -1.09 13.57
N LEU A 88 1.31 -2.13 14.29
CA LEU A 88 2.04 -1.98 15.56
C LEU A 88 3.57 -2.13 15.42
N ASP A 89 4.08 -2.44 14.22
CA ASP A 89 5.48 -2.83 13.96
C ASP A 89 5.99 -3.93 14.91
N THR A 90 5.14 -4.90 15.26
CA THR A 90 5.46 -6.05 16.12
C THR A 90 4.93 -7.36 15.53
N ASP A 91 5.42 -8.51 16.00
CA ASP A 91 4.93 -9.83 15.56
C ASP A 91 3.68 -10.21 16.35
N VAL A 92 2.50 -9.92 15.80
CA VAL A 92 1.21 -10.30 16.38
C VAL A 92 0.83 -11.68 15.88
N VAL A 93 0.73 -12.63 16.81
CA VAL A 93 0.41 -14.03 16.48
C VAL A 93 -1.03 -14.38 16.86
N THR A 94 -1.57 -15.41 16.20
CA THR A 94 -2.87 -15.98 16.57
C THR A 94 -2.74 -17.03 17.67
N THR A 95 -3.67 -17.01 18.61
CA THR A 95 -3.79 -18.00 19.68
C THR A 95 -5.22 -18.53 19.80
N THR A 96 -5.45 -19.53 20.65
CA THR A 96 -6.78 -20.07 20.95
C THR A 96 -6.97 -20.13 22.46
N GLY A 97 -8.22 -20.05 22.93
CA GLY A 97 -8.54 -20.08 24.35
C GLY A 97 -9.22 -18.79 24.81
N SER A 98 -8.85 -18.29 25.99
CA SER A 98 -9.41 -17.06 26.56
C SER A 98 -8.43 -15.90 26.38
N ALA A 99 -8.94 -14.74 26.00
CA ALA A 99 -8.15 -13.51 25.91
C ALA A 99 -7.69 -13.01 27.27
N GLY A 100 -6.42 -12.62 27.34
CA GLY A 100 -5.82 -11.89 28.44
C GLY A 100 -5.83 -10.37 28.20
N THR A 101 -5.22 -9.64 29.13
CA THR A 101 -5.00 -8.19 29.00
C THR A 101 -4.16 -7.89 27.76
N GLY A 102 -4.58 -6.94 26.93
CA GLY A 102 -3.87 -6.54 25.71
C GLY A 102 -4.17 -7.39 24.48
N ASP A 103 -5.04 -8.40 24.59
CA ASP A 103 -5.44 -9.27 23.48
C ASP A 103 -6.69 -8.77 22.73
N VAL A 104 -6.80 -9.17 21.47
CA VAL A 104 -7.99 -9.00 20.63
C VAL A 104 -8.64 -10.37 20.43
N ALA A 105 -9.89 -10.55 20.85
CA ALA A 105 -10.64 -11.79 20.72
C ALA A 105 -11.69 -11.70 19.61
N LEU A 106 -11.71 -12.68 18.71
CA LEU A 106 -12.68 -12.78 17.61
C LEU A 106 -13.59 -14.00 17.82
N THR A 107 -14.90 -13.77 17.91
CA THR A 107 -15.91 -14.81 18.11
C THR A 107 -16.94 -14.80 16.99
N LEU A 108 -17.03 -15.91 16.25
CA LEU A 108 -18.10 -16.15 15.30
C LEU A 108 -19.28 -16.85 16.00
N ASP A 109 -20.43 -16.18 16.08
CA ASP A 109 -21.66 -16.70 16.69
C ASP A 109 -22.86 -16.44 15.77
N ALA A 110 -23.14 -17.41 14.90
CA ALA A 110 -24.26 -17.38 13.97
C ALA A 110 -25.65 -17.27 14.64
N SER A 111 -25.75 -17.38 15.97
CA SER A 111 -27.01 -17.14 16.69
C SER A 111 -27.30 -15.65 16.94
N GLN A 112 -26.32 -14.75 16.75
CA GLN A 112 -26.46 -13.29 16.88
C GLN A 112 -27.11 -12.67 15.63
N THR A 113 -28.28 -13.16 15.24
CA THR A 113 -28.96 -12.74 14.00
C THR A 113 -29.34 -11.26 13.97
N ASP A 114 -29.35 -10.58 15.12
CA ASP A 114 -29.57 -9.14 15.24
C ASP A 114 -28.44 -8.29 14.64
N LEU A 115 -27.26 -8.88 14.43
CA LEU A 115 -26.11 -8.21 13.81
C LEU A 115 -26.15 -8.23 12.27
N GLY A 116 -27.08 -8.99 11.67
CA GLY A 116 -27.19 -9.13 10.22
C GLY A 116 -25.95 -9.79 9.58
N ASP A 117 -25.75 -9.53 8.29
CA ASP A 117 -24.72 -10.20 7.50
C ASP A 117 -23.32 -9.55 7.63
N GLU A 118 -23.24 -8.32 8.12
CA GLU A 118 -22.01 -7.51 8.11
C GLU A 118 -21.76 -6.78 9.43
N GLY A 119 -22.71 -6.80 10.36
CA GLY A 119 -22.59 -6.11 11.63
C GLY A 119 -21.78 -6.89 12.67
N TYR A 120 -21.29 -6.16 13.66
CA TYR A 120 -20.53 -6.74 14.76
C TYR A 120 -20.82 -6.02 16.08
N ARG A 121 -20.57 -6.71 17.17
CA ARG A 121 -20.49 -6.14 18.52
C ARG A 121 -19.04 -6.06 18.92
N ILE A 122 -18.61 -4.89 19.39
CA ILE A 122 -17.27 -4.65 19.93
C ILE A 122 -17.35 -4.21 21.38
N GLU A 123 -16.59 -4.86 22.25
CA GLU A 123 -16.51 -4.59 23.69
C GLU A 123 -15.06 -4.38 24.08
N VAL A 124 -14.75 -3.21 24.63
CA VAL A 124 -13.41 -2.78 25.02
C VAL A 124 -13.34 -2.74 26.54
N GLY A 125 -12.47 -3.58 27.10
CA GLY A 125 -12.10 -3.60 28.52
C GLY A 125 -10.58 -3.66 28.65
N GLU A 126 -10.05 -4.62 29.42
CA GLU A 126 -8.61 -4.94 29.40
C GLU A 126 -8.20 -5.72 28.14
N SER A 127 -9.18 -6.26 27.41
CA SER A 127 -9.08 -6.87 26.08
C SER A 127 -10.11 -6.25 25.14
N ILE A 128 -9.93 -6.38 23.83
CA ILE A 128 -10.97 -6.07 22.85
C ILE A 128 -11.67 -7.39 22.49
N ALA A 129 -12.98 -7.48 22.67
CA ALA A 129 -13.78 -8.62 22.23
C ALA A 129 -14.70 -8.21 21.08
N ILE A 130 -14.64 -8.95 19.97
CA ILE A 130 -15.45 -8.74 18.78
C ILE A 130 -16.28 -9.99 18.52
N THR A 131 -17.59 -9.82 18.40
CA THR A 131 -18.53 -10.89 18.08
C THR A 131 -19.35 -10.52 16.85
N ALA A 132 -19.49 -11.46 15.90
CA ALA A 132 -20.32 -11.28 14.72
C ALA A 132 -21.05 -12.58 14.33
N ALA A 133 -22.11 -12.46 13.54
CA ALA A 133 -22.87 -13.60 13.03
C ALA A 133 -22.21 -14.28 11.82
N THR A 134 -21.39 -13.54 11.08
CA THR A 134 -20.75 -13.95 9.83
C THR A 134 -19.24 -13.62 9.87
N GLU A 135 -18.49 -14.21 8.94
CA GLU A 135 -17.07 -13.90 8.76
C GLU A 135 -16.86 -12.44 8.32
N ALA A 136 -17.72 -11.89 7.47
CA ALA A 136 -17.66 -10.50 7.02
C ALA A 136 -17.81 -9.50 8.18
N GLY A 137 -18.82 -9.70 9.05
CA GLY A 137 -18.97 -8.86 10.24
C GLY A 137 -17.79 -9.00 11.21
N LEU A 138 -17.26 -10.21 11.35
CA LEU A 138 -16.10 -10.45 12.21
C LEU A 138 -14.85 -9.75 11.69
N PHE A 139 -14.62 -9.81 10.38
CA PHE A 139 -13.55 -9.11 9.69
C PHE A 139 -13.70 -7.59 9.84
N TYR A 140 -14.88 -7.02 9.59
CA TYR A 140 -15.11 -5.58 9.74
C TYR A 140 -14.93 -5.09 11.18
N GLY A 141 -15.35 -5.87 12.17
CA GLY A 141 -15.04 -5.56 13.57
C GLY A 141 -13.54 -5.60 13.86
N GLY A 142 -12.83 -6.55 13.27
CA GLY A 142 -11.36 -6.61 13.30
C GLY A 142 -10.72 -5.38 12.69
N GLN A 143 -11.20 -4.90 11.54
CA GLN A 143 -10.69 -3.69 10.88
C GLN A 143 -10.87 -2.43 11.75
N THR A 144 -11.93 -2.35 12.56
CA THR A 144 -12.06 -1.27 13.57
C THR A 144 -10.94 -1.33 14.62
N ALA A 145 -10.58 -2.53 15.11
CA ALA A 145 -9.46 -2.68 16.04
C ALA A 145 -8.11 -2.35 15.37
N VAL A 146 -7.93 -2.71 14.10
CA VAL A 146 -6.74 -2.35 13.30
C VAL A 146 -6.62 -0.84 13.14
N GLN A 147 -7.69 -0.13 12.83
CA GLN A 147 -7.69 1.34 12.75
C GLN A 147 -7.27 1.97 14.08
N TRP A 148 -7.76 1.44 15.20
CA TRP A 148 -7.32 1.92 16.50
C TRP A 148 -5.87 1.58 16.80
N ALA A 149 -5.34 0.46 16.31
CA ALA A 149 -3.92 0.15 16.42
C ALA A 149 -3.05 1.15 15.64
N VAL A 150 -3.47 1.54 14.44
CA VAL A 150 -2.80 2.57 13.63
C VAL A 150 -2.77 3.92 14.36
N LEU A 151 -3.87 4.33 14.98
CA LEU A 151 -3.96 5.61 15.68
C LEU A 151 -3.28 5.61 17.07
N ALA A 152 -3.40 4.51 17.82
CA ALA A 152 -2.96 4.45 19.21
C ALA A 152 -1.51 3.94 19.36
N GLY A 153 -1.03 3.15 18.40
CA GLY A 153 0.21 2.39 18.54
C GLY A 153 0.20 1.53 19.80
N THR A 154 1.35 1.44 20.47
CA THR A 154 1.49 0.79 21.79
C THR A 154 1.52 1.78 22.96
N THR A 155 1.38 3.08 22.68
CA THR A 155 1.59 4.15 23.68
C THR A 155 0.30 4.79 24.17
N SER A 156 -0.75 4.82 23.34
CA SER A 156 -2.04 5.43 23.68
C SER A 156 -3.05 4.38 24.15
N ALA A 157 -3.96 4.82 25.03
CA ALA A 157 -5.01 3.95 25.55
C ALA A 157 -6.33 4.11 24.78
N ILE A 158 -7.04 3.01 24.54
CA ILE A 158 -8.39 3.00 24.00
C ILE A 158 -9.38 2.99 25.17
N PRO A 159 -10.27 4.00 25.30
CA PRO A 159 -11.28 4.03 26.34
C PRO A 159 -12.15 2.76 26.36
N ALA A 160 -12.40 2.21 27.54
CA ALA A 160 -13.34 1.10 27.67
C ALA A 160 -14.75 1.52 27.27
N GLY A 161 -15.52 0.59 26.73
CA GLY A 161 -16.89 0.81 26.28
C GLY A 161 -17.33 -0.27 25.31
N SER A 162 -18.50 -0.09 24.70
CA SER A 162 -19.06 -1.07 23.78
C SER A 162 -19.90 -0.40 22.70
N SER A 163 -19.96 -1.03 21.53
CA SER A 163 -20.87 -0.64 20.44
C SER A 163 -21.42 -1.88 19.75
N VAL A 164 -22.63 -1.77 19.23
CA VAL A 164 -23.11 -2.59 18.12
C VAL A 164 -23.03 -1.73 16.88
N ASP A 165 -22.40 -2.22 15.83
CA ASP A 165 -22.12 -1.46 14.62
C ASP A 165 -22.57 -2.26 13.39
N ILE A 166 -23.52 -1.71 12.64
CA ILE A 166 -24.23 -2.36 11.53
C ILE A 166 -24.35 -1.33 10.41
N PRO A 167 -24.04 -1.68 9.15
CA PRO A 167 -24.13 -0.73 8.04
C PRO A 167 -25.59 -0.27 7.82
N ALA A 168 -25.78 1.02 7.59
CA ALA A 168 -27.08 1.59 7.23
C ALA A 168 -27.56 1.15 5.84
N TYR A 169 -26.64 0.82 4.94
CA TYR A 169 -26.93 0.39 3.56
C TYR A 169 -26.15 -0.89 3.22
N PRO A 170 -26.81 -1.89 2.59
CA PRO A 170 -26.15 -3.13 2.21
C PRO A 170 -25.16 -3.00 1.04
N ILE A 171 -25.26 -1.95 0.20
CA ILE A 171 -24.37 -1.79 -0.97
C ILE A 171 -23.48 -0.55 -0.82
N ARG A 172 -22.16 -0.78 -0.83
CA ARG A 172 -21.13 0.25 -0.61
C ARG A 172 -20.05 0.08 -1.67
N SER A 173 -20.28 0.75 -2.80
CA SER A 173 -19.70 0.32 -4.07
C SER A 173 -18.64 1.29 -4.61
N VAL A 174 -17.54 0.72 -5.10
CA VAL A 174 -16.57 1.41 -5.97
C VAL A 174 -16.72 0.83 -7.37
N GLY A 175 -16.78 1.69 -8.37
CA GLY A 175 -16.85 1.31 -9.77
C GLY A 175 -15.57 1.64 -10.51
N ILE A 176 -14.99 0.67 -11.23
CA ILE A 176 -13.81 0.88 -12.08
C ILE A 176 -14.15 0.44 -13.50
N CYS A 177 -14.18 1.39 -14.44
CA CYS A 177 -14.26 1.07 -15.86
C CYS A 177 -12.84 0.81 -16.39
N ALA A 178 -12.44 -0.46 -16.36
CA ALA A 178 -11.27 -0.99 -17.06
C ALA A 178 -11.62 -1.37 -18.52
N CYS A 179 -12.42 -0.50 -19.12
CA CYS A 179 -13.01 -0.62 -20.44
C CYS A 179 -12.15 0.16 -21.44
N ILE A 180 -11.80 -0.48 -22.57
CA ILE A 180 -10.91 0.06 -23.62
C ILE A 180 -9.46 0.28 -23.16
N VAL A 181 -9.22 1.01 -22.07
CA VAL A 181 -7.93 1.08 -21.39
C VAL A 181 -7.74 -0.10 -20.46
N ASN A 182 -6.49 -0.40 -20.11
CA ASN A 182 -6.18 -1.40 -19.08
C ASN A 182 -5.93 -0.71 -17.73
N ILE A 183 -6.32 -1.39 -16.65
CA ILE A 183 -5.96 -1.04 -15.27
C ILE A 183 -5.14 -2.22 -14.73
N SER A 184 -4.00 -1.93 -14.11
CA SER A 184 -3.12 -2.99 -13.64
C SER A 184 -3.76 -3.84 -12.52
N MET A 185 -3.40 -5.12 -12.45
CA MET A 185 -3.87 -6.03 -11.38
C MET A 185 -3.47 -5.52 -9.99
N GLU A 186 -2.27 -4.93 -9.88
CA GLU A 186 -1.79 -4.33 -8.64
C GLU A 186 -2.70 -3.20 -8.17
N LYS A 187 -3.31 -2.45 -9.10
CA LYS A 187 -4.23 -1.38 -8.74
C LYS A 187 -5.58 -1.90 -8.24
N PHE A 188 -6.09 -3.00 -8.83
CA PHE A 188 -7.28 -3.66 -8.29
C PHE A 188 -7.04 -4.17 -6.87
N GLU A 189 -5.91 -4.83 -6.61
CA GLU A 189 -5.59 -5.36 -5.28
C GLU A 189 -5.44 -4.24 -4.23
N GLN A 190 -4.79 -3.13 -4.58
CA GLN A 190 -4.67 -1.95 -3.71
C GLN A 190 -6.04 -1.40 -3.31
N VAL A 191 -6.94 -1.25 -4.28
CA VAL A 191 -8.28 -0.68 -4.04
C VAL A 191 -9.16 -1.63 -3.25
N ILE A 192 -9.12 -2.95 -3.52
CA ILE A 192 -9.86 -3.94 -2.76
C ILE A 192 -9.42 -3.93 -1.28
N LYS A 193 -8.12 -3.81 -1.00
CA LYS A 193 -7.62 -3.69 0.37
C LYS A 193 -8.08 -2.41 1.06
N GLU A 194 -8.00 -1.26 0.38
CA GLU A 194 -8.51 0.01 0.94
C GLU A 194 -10.03 -0.07 1.19
N MET A 195 -10.78 -0.64 0.24
CA MET A 195 -12.21 -0.88 0.38
C MET A 195 -12.52 -1.70 1.62
N ALA A 196 -11.87 -2.85 1.79
CA ALA A 196 -12.07 -3.75 2.92
C ALA A 196 -11.72 -3.09 4.27
N TYR A 197 -10.63 -2.31 4.32
CA TYR A 197 -10.21 -1.54 5.50
C TYR A 197 -11.26 -0.51 5.93
N TYR A 198 -11.91 0.13 4.96
CA TYR A 198 -13.00 1.09 5.17
C TYR A 198 -14.41 0.47 5.07
N LYS A 199 -14.51 -0.87 5.08
CA LYS A 199 -15.78 -1.62 5.08
C LYS A 199 -16.68 -1.36 3.85
N MET A 200 -16.11 -0.97 2.73
CA MET A 200 -16.75 -1.01 1.42
C MET A 200 -16.80 -2.47 0.95
N ASN A 201 -17.91 -2.90 0.36
CA ASN A 201 -18.16 -4.34 0.14
C ASN A 201 -18.46 -4.71 -1.31
N GLU A 202 -18.48 -3.76 -2.24
CA GLU A 202 -18.80 -4.07 -3.63
C GLU A 202 -17.86 -3.37 -4.60
N LEU A 203 -17.28 -4.13 -5.53
CA LEU A 203 -16.49 -3.61 -6.63
C LEU A 203 -17.21 -3.91 -7.95
N TRP A 204 -17.81 -2.88 -8.55
CA TRP A 204 -18.31 -2.95 -9.92
C TRP A 204 -17.16 -2.77 -10.89
N ILE A 205 -17.07 -3.63 -11.91
CA ILE A 205 -15.99 -3.59 -12.91
C ILE A 205 -16.52 -3.75 -14.33
N GLU A 206 -16.42 -2.72 -15.16
CA GLU A 206 -16.54 -2.91 -16.61
C GLU A 206 -15.17 -3.29 -17.17
N LEU A 207 -15.06 -4.51 -17.70
CA LEU A 207 -13.82 -5.04 -18.25
C LEU A 207 -14.08 -6.07 -19.34
N LYS A 208 -13.10 -6.25 -20.24
CA LYS A 208 -13.11 -7.35 -21.21
C LYS A 208 -12.26 -8.51 -20.69
N VAL A 209 -12.87 -9.67 -20.46
CA VAL A 209 -12.16 -10.94 -20.22
C VAL A 209 -12.08 -11.68 -21.55
N GLU A 210 -10.98 -12.41 -21.79
CA GLU A 210 -10.85 -13.28 -22.96
C GLU A 210 -12.09 -14.15 -23.13
N SER A 211 -12.69 -14.12 -24.32
CA SER A 211 -13.91 -14.89 -24.60
C SER A 211 -13.61 -16.13 -25.44
N GLU A 212 -14.15 -17.27 -25.01
CA GLU A 212 -14.05 -18.52 -25.75
C GLU A 212 -15.05 -18.55 -26.91
N ALA A 213 -16.23 -17.96 -26.72
CA ALA A 213 -17.27 -17.83 -27.74
C ALA A 213 -16.91 -16.80 -28.82
N TYR A 214 -16.14 -15.77 -28.48
CA TYR A 214 -15.78 -14.66 -29.38
C TYR A 214 -14.28 -14.33 -29.37
N PRO A 215 -13.39 -15.27 -29.77
CA PRO A 215 -11.95 -15.03 -29.79
C PRO A 215 -11.53 -13.91 -30.74
N GLU A 216 -12.34 -13.59 -31.76
CA GLU A 216 -12.12 -12.44 -32.63
C GLU A 216 -12.25 -11.08 -31.91
N ALA A 217 -12.84 -11.04 -30.71
CA ALA A 217 -12.92 -9.85 -29.87
C ALA A 217 -11.70 -9.68 -28.95
N THR A 218 -10.74 -10.60 -28.96
CA THR A 218 -9.52 -10.57 -28.13
C THR A 218 -8.46 -9.64 -28.72
N PHE A 219 -8.68 -8.34 -28.58
CA PHE A 219 -7.71 -7.27 -28.81
C PHE A 219 -7.65 -6.37 -27.57
N TRP A 220 -6.56 -5.62 -27.38
CA TRP A 220 -6.35 -4.80 -26.18
C TRP A 220 -7.44 -3.74 -25.96
N SER A 221 -7.82 -3.39 -24.72
CA SER A 221 -7.47 -4.02 -23.43
C SER A 221 -8.29 -5.28 -23.15
N TYR A 222 -7.70 -6.27 -22.49
CA TYR A 222 -8.41 -7.42 -21.94
C TYR A 222 -7.67 -8.01 -20.73
N TYR A 223 -8.35 -8.91 -20.00
CA TYR A 223 -7.81 -9.71 -18.90
C TYR A 223 -7.95 -11.20 -19.20
N THR A 224 -6.99 -12.02 -18.78
CA THR A 224 -7.08 -13.47 -18.96
C THR A 224 -8.08 -14.10 -17.99
N ASN A 225 -8.46 -15.35 -18.25
CA ASN A 225 -9.31 -16.11 -17.33
C ASN A 225 -8.65 -16.29 -15.95
N GLU A 226 -7.33 -16.47 -15.89
CA GLU A 226 -6.58 -16.58 -14.63
C GLU A 226 -6.59 -15.26 -13.85
N GLN A 227 -6.46 -14.12 -14.54
CA GLN A 227 -6.55 -12.81 -13.89
C GLN A 227 -7.96 -12.54 -13.34
N ALA A 228 -9.00 -12.92 -14.08
CA ALA A 228 -10.38 -12.82 -13.61
C ALA A 228 -10.63 -13.69 -12.38
N ALA A 229 -10.16 -14.95 -12.40
CA ALA A 229 -10.28 -15.87 -11.25
C ALA A 229 -9.50 -15.38 -10.02
N HIS A 230 -8.29 -14.87 -10.22
CA HIS A 230 -7.48 -14.27 -9.15
C HIS A 230 -8.16 -13.05 -8.55
N LEU A 231 -8.74 -12.17 -9.39
CA LEU A 231 -9.48 -11.01 -8.91
C LEU A 231 -10.70 -11.42 -8.08
N ALA A 232 -11.46 -12.42 -8.52
CA ALA A 232 -12.60 -12.95 -7.78
C ALA A 232 -12.20 -13.54 -6.42
N GLU A 233 -11.14 -14.36 -6.40
CA GLU A 233 -10.63 -14.95 -5.16
C GLU A 233 -10.12 -13.86 -4.20
N PHE A 234 -9.36 -12.90 -4.72
CA PHE A 234 -8.79 -11.82 -3.90
C PHE A 234 -9.88 -10.92 -3.32
N ALA A 235 -10.90 -10.56 -4.10
CA ALA A 235 -12.04 -9.79 -3.61
C ALA A 235 -12.81 -10.54 -2.51
N ALA A 236 -13.10 -11.83 -2.73
CA ALA A 236 -13.79 -12.67 -1.75
C ALA A 236 -13.00 -12.83 -0.43
N GLN A 237 -11.67 -12.97 -0.50
CA GLN A 237 -10.81 -13.02 0.70
C GLN A 237 -10.90 -11.76 1.57
N HIS A 238 -11.29 -10.62 0.98
CA HIS A 238 -11.42 -9.33 1.64
C HIS A 238 -12.87 -8.91 1.86
N HIS A 239 -13.83 -9.84 1.71
CA HIS A 239 -15.27 -9.58 1.85
C HIS A 239 -15.76 -8.44 0.94
N VAL A 240 -15.25 -8.43 -0.30
CA VAL A 240 -15.70 -7.54 -1.39
C VAL A 240 -16.34 -8.40 -2.48
N GLU A 241 -17.61 -8.13 -2.77
CA GLU A 241 -18.37 -8.73 -3.85
C GLU A 241 -18.02 -8.07 -5.20
N LEU A 242 -17.83 -8.87 -6.25
CA LEU A 242 -17.59 -8.37 -7.59
C LEU A 242 -18.90 -8.29 -8.38
N VAL A 243 -19.07 -7.19 -9.14
CA VAL A 243 -20.18 -7.03 -10.09
C VAL A 243 -19.60 -6.65 -11.45
N PRO A 244 -19.29 -7.62 -12.33
CA PRO A 244 -18.71 -7.30 -13.61
C PRO A 244 -19.77 -6.83 -14.60
N GLU A 245 -19.31 -6.01 -15.53
CA GLU A 245 -20.10 -5.48 -16.62
C GLU A 245 -19.53 -5.87 -17.98
N VAL A 246 -20.43 -6.32 -18.85
CA VAL A 246 -20.27 -6.18 -20.29
C VAL A 246 -21.43 -5.32 -20.79
N ASN A 247 -21.11 -4.07 -21.10
CA ASN A 247 -22.11 -3.11 -21.51
C ASN A 247 -22.78 -3.55 -22.83
N SER A 248 -24.11 -3.47 -22.88
CA SER A 248 -24.94 -3.82 -24.02
C SER A 248 -26.33 -3.19 -23.91
N PRO A 249 -27.00 -2.82 -25.03
CA PRO A 249 -26.54 -2.93 -26.42
C PRO A 249 -25.72 -1.72 -26.90
N GLY A 250 -25.52 -0.71 -26.05
CA GLY A 250 -24.61 0.42 -26.26
C GLY A 250 -23.17 0.08 -25.90
N HIS A 251 -22.23 1.01 -26.18
CA HIS A 251 -20.81 0.93 -25.82
C HIS A 251 -20.08 -0.38 -26.14
N MET A 252 -20.59 -1.18 -27.07
CA MET A 252 -20.03 -2.49 -27.39
C MET A 252 -18.80 -2.43 -28.32
N GLY A 253 -18.11 -1.29 -28.42
CA GLY A 253 -16.92 -1.11 -29.24
C GLY A 253 -15.86 -2.20 -29.03
N PRO A 254 -15.49 -2.53 -27.77
CA PRO A 254 -14.53 -3.59 -27.44
C PRO A 254 -14.90 -4.99 -27.93
N TRP A 255 -16.16 -5.22 -28.28
CA TRP A 255 -16.70 -6.51 -28.72
C TRP A 255 -17.05 -6.53 -30.21
N LEU A 256 -17.61 -5.43 -30.73
CA LEU A 256 -18.18 -5.38 -32.07
C LEU A 256 -17.20 -4.96 -33.17
N GLN A 257 -16.01 -4.47 -32.83
CA GLN A 257 -15.03 -3.99 -33.81
C GLN A 257 -14.76 -5.04 -34.91
N ASN A 258 -14.56 -6.30 -34.52
CA ASN A 258 -14.32 -7.42 -35.42
C ASN A 258 -15.59 -8.23 -35.76
N LEU A 259 -16.76 -7.77 -35.30
CA LEU A 259 -18.07 -8.38 -35.56
C LEU A 259 -19.01 -7.43 -36.32
N PRO A 260 -18.64 -6.91 -37.50
CA PRO A 260 -19.38 -5.85 -38.19
C PRO A 260 -20.79 -6.26 -38.61
N HIS A 261 -21.07 -7.55 -38.76
CA HIS A 261 -22.39 -8.06 -39.12
C HIS A 261 -23.44 -7.86 -38.01
N LEU A 262 -23.01 -7.74 -36.75
CA LEU A 262 -23.86 -7.48 -35.58
C LEU A 262 -24.10 -5.99 -35.31
N GLN A 263 -23.29 -5.10 -35.88
CA GLN A 263 -23.40 -3.65 -35.70
C GLN A 263 -24.73 -3.10 -36.23
N LEU A 264 -25.29 -2.13 -35.50
CA LEU A 264 -26.46 -1.36 -35.88
C LEU A 264 -26.16 -0.53 -37.15
N VAL A 265 -27.09 -0.51 -38.10
CA VAL A 265 -26.90 0.15 -39.40
C VAL A 265 -27.93 1.24 -39.59
N ASN A 266 -27.50 2.47 -39.85
CA ASN A 266 -28.46 3.56 -40.09
C ASN A 266 -29.13 3.42 -41.47
N ALA A 267 -30.16 4.23 -41.72
CA ALA A 267 -30.92 4.21 -42.98
C ALA A 267 -30.06 4.48 -44.24
N SER A 268 -28.88 5.07 -44.10
CA SER A 268 -27.91 5.30 -45.18
C SER A 268 -26.92 4.15 -45.38
N GLY A 269 -27.03 3.06 -44.62
CA GLY A 269 -26.14 1.90 -44.69
C GLY A 269 -24.84 2.03 -43.88
N VAL A 270 -24.70 3.06 -43.02
CA VAL A 270 -23.50 3.25 -42.20
C VAL A 270 -23.61 2.46 -40.91
N ARG A 271 -22.65 1.56 -40.69
CA ARG A 271 -22.55 0.75 -39.47
C ARG A 271 -22.06 1.59 -38.29
N GLN A 272 -22.54 1.24 -37.10
CA GLN A 272 -22.17 1.88 -35.85
C GLN A 272 -21.36 0.88 -35.01
N PRO A 273 -20.04 1.07 -34.86
CA PRO A 273 -19.16 0.07 -34.27
C PRO A 273 -19.35 -0.13 -32.76
N THR A 274 -20.07 0.78 -32.08
CA THR A 274 -20.32 0.71 -30.64
C THR A 274 -21.76 0.30 -30.31
N GLN A 275 -22.60 0.00 -31.31
CA GLN A 275 -24.01 -0.32 -31.11
C GLN A 275 -24.38 -1.68 -31.69
N LEU A 276 -24.92 -2.56 -30.84
CA LEU A 276 -25.46 -3.85 -31.23
C LEU A 276 -26.82 -3.69 -31.91
N ASP A 277 -27.07 -4.41 -33.01
CA ASP A 277 -28.35 -4.39 -33.71
C ASP A 277 -29.38 -5.33 -33.07
N ILE A 278 -30.11 -4.84 -32.06
CA ILE A 278 -31.11 -5.63 -31.31
C ILE A 278 -32.33 -6.04 -32.15
N SER A 279 -32.45 -5.60 -33.41
CA SER A 279 -33.47 -6.12 -34.33
C SER A 279 -33.15 -7.54 -34.83
N LYS A 280 -31.92 -8.00 -34.65
CA LYS A 280 -31.44 -9.32 -35.08
C LYS A 280 -31.53 -10.34 -33.94
N PRO A 281 -31.91 -11.59 -34.21
CA PRO A 281 -31.92 -12.64 -33.19
C PRO A 281 -30.52 -12.90 -32.62
N GLU A 282 -29.47 -12.84 -33.44
CA GLU A 282 -28.08 -13.10 -33.02
C GLU A 282 -27.58 -12.10 -31.96
N ALA A 283 -28.20 -10.93 -31.84
CA ALA A 283 -27.86 -9.96 -30.80
C ALA A 283 -28.11 -10.50 -29.38
N LEU A 284 -29.20 -11.26 -29.19
CA LEU A 284 -29.49 -11.88 -27.91
C LEU A 284 -28.48 -13.00 -27.60
N ASP A 285 -28.12 -13.79 -28.59
CA ASP A 285 -27.19 -14.91 -28.40
C ASP A 285 -25.83 -14.40 -27.92
N VAL A 286 -25.35 -13.29 -28.49
CA VAL A 286 -24.07 -12.68 -28.10
C VAL A 286 -24.07 -12.22 -26.65
N VAL A 287 -25.07 -11.44 -26.25
CA VAL A 287 -25.11 -10.92 -24.87
C VAL A 287 -25.35 -12.03 -23.86
N LYS A 288 -26.17 -13.04 -24.19
CA LYS A 288 -26.37 -14.20 -23.32
C LYS A 288 -25.11 -15.03 -23.14
N ASN A 289 -24.39 -15.32 -24.22
CA ASN A 289 -23.15 -16.09 -24.14
C ASN A 289 -22.08 -15.35 -23.31
N LEU A 290 -21.94 -14.04 -23.51
CA LEU A 290 -21.02 -13.22 -22.73
C LEU A 290 -21.43 -13.17 -21.25
N ALA A 291 -22.72 -13.02 -20.96
CA ALA A 291 -23.24 -13.09 -19.59
C ALA A 291 -22.91 -14.44 -18.94
N SER A 292 -23.15 -15.56 -19.64
CA SER A 292 -22.82 -16.90 -19.15
C SER A 292 -21.34 -17.07 -18.84
N GLU A 293 -20.47 -16.65 -19.76
CA GLU A 293 -19.03 -16.72 -19.55
C GLU A 293 -18.58 -15.93 -18.32
N TYR A 294 -19.15 -14.75 -18.09
CA TYR A 294 -18.77 -13.92 -16.95
C TYR A 294 -19.31 -14.48 -15.62
N ILE A 295 -20.57 -14.93 -15.60
CA ILE A 295 -21.16 -15.57 -14.42
C ILE A 295 -20.35 -16.80 -14.02
N GLU A 296 -19.94 -17.63 -15.00
CA GLU A 296 -19.11 -18.81 -14.75
C GLU A 296 -17.70 -18.46 -14.27
N LYS A 297 -16.98 -17.57 -14.98
CA LYS A 297 -15.56 -17.28 -14.72
C LYS A 297 -15.31 -16.63 -13.35
N PHE A 298 -16.21 -15.76 -12.92
CA PHE A 298 -16.08 -15.07 -11.65
C PHE A 298 -16.88 -15.73 -10.52
N GLY A 299 -17.79 -16.67 -10.81
CA GLY A 299 -18.61 -17.38 -9.83
C GLY A 299 -19.60 -16.48 -9.08
N LEU A 300 -20.44 -15.75 -9.81
CA LEU A 300 -21.10 -14.53 -9.32
C LEU A 300 -22.59 -14.65 -9.01
N ASP A 301 -23.03 -13.81 -8.07
CA ASP A 301 -24.44 -13.57 -7.76
C ASP A 301 -25.07 -12.42 -8.58
N TRP A 302 -24.24 -11.58 -9.22
CA TRP A 302 -24.66 -10.43 -10.02
C TRP A 302 -23.97 -10.35 -11.38
N TYR A 303 -24.71 -9.87 -12.37
CA TYR A 303 -24.18 -9.45 -13.67
C TYR A 303 -24.77 -8.09 -14.04
N HIS A 304 -23.91 -7.16 -14.43
CA HIS A 304 -24.35 -5.86 -14.93
C HIS A 304 -24.28 -5.87 -16.46
N MET A 305 -25.39 -5.57 -17.15
CA MET A 305 -25.39 -5.55 -18.62
C MET A 305 -25.20 -4.14 -19.20
N GLY A 306 -25.02 -3.13 -18.36
CA GLY A 306 -24.91 -1.72 -18.75
C GLY A 306 -26.27 -1.14 -19.15
N ALA A 307 -26.54 -1.12 -20.46
CA ALA A 307 -27.75 -0.58 -21.09
C ALA A 307 -27.88 0.95 -21.09
N ASP A 308 -26.81 1.66 -20.76
CA ASP A 308 -26.70 3.10 -20.94
C ASP A 308 -26.42 3.48 -22.40
N GLU A 309 -26.82 4.70 -22.74
CA GLU A 309 -26.30 5.45 -23.88
C GLU A 309 -26.35 4.73 -25.23
N TYR A 310 -27.34 3.86 -25.44
CA TYR A 310 -27.41 3.00 -26.63
C TYR A 310 -27.19 3.75 -27.95
N LEU A 311 -27.68 4.98 -28.10
CA LEU A 311 -27.52 5.77 -29.34
C LEU A 311 -26.55 6.95 -29.22
N LEU A 312 -25.71 7.02 -28.18
CA LEU A 312 -24.73 8.09 -28.02
C LEU A 312 -23.82 8.18 -29.25
N GLY A 313 -23.69 9.41 -29.79
CA GLY A 313 -22.89 9.69 -30.99
C GLY A 313 -23.49 9.21 -32.31
N SER A 314 -24.54 8.39 -32.29
CA SER A 314 -25.12 7.71 -33.45
C SER A 314 -26.47 8.29 -33.91
N GLY A 315 -27.03 9.24 -33.16
CA GLY A 315 -28.25 9.97 -33.53
C GLY A 315 -29.46 9.53 -32.71
N SER A 316 -30.58 9.25 -33.38
CA SER A 316 -31.84 8.87 -32.72
C SER A 316 -32.43 7.61 -33.34
N PHE A 317 -33.41 6.98 -32.68
CA PHE A 317 -34.08 5.79 -33.21
C PHE A 317 -34.69 5.99 -34.61
N GLN A 318 -35.06 7.22 -34.99
CA GLN A 318 -35.56 7.54 -36.34
C GLN A 318 -34.55 7.24 -37.45
N ASN A 319 -33.26 7.22 -37.12
CA ASN A 319 -32.18 6.88 -38.05
C ASN A 319 -32.09 5.37 -38.32
N TYR A 320 -32.81 4.53 -37.55
CA TYR A 320 -32.71 3.08 -37.52
C TYR A 320 -34.09 2.41 -37.69
N PRO A 321 -34.70 2.50 -38.89
CA PRO A 321 -36.07 2.03 -39.12
C PRO A 321 -36.28 0.53 -38.86
N GLN A 322 -35.23 -0.28 -38.83
CA GLN A 322 -35.30 -1.70 -38.49
C GLN A 322 -35.71 -1.94 -37.02
N ILE A 323 -35.37 -1.03 -36.10
CA ILE A 323 -35.69 -1.18 -34.67
C ILE A 323 -37.19 -1.07 -34.45
N ILE A 324 -37.82 -0.03 -34.99
CA ILE A 324 -39.28 0.14 -34.89
C ILE A 324 -40.05 -0.94 -35.68
N ALA A 325 -39.48 -1.42 -36.80
CA ALA A 325 -40.07 -2.53 -37.54
C ALA A 325 -40.10 -3.81 -36.70
N ALA A 326 -38.97 -4.18 -36.08
CA ALA A 326 -38.87 -5.34 -35.20
C ALA A 326 -39.77 -5.21 -33.95
N ALA A 327 -39.84 -4.02 -33.35
CA ALA A 327 -40.74 -3.75 -32.23
C ALA A 327 -42.21 -3.98 -32.61
N ARG A 328 -42.65 -3.44 -33.75
CA ARG A 328 -44.04 -3.57 -34.21
C ARG A 328 -44.40 -4.95 -34.70
N GLU A 329 -43.44 -5.66 -35.29
CA GLU A 329 -43.61 -7.08 -35.63
C GLU A 329 -43.85 -7.91 -34.35
N LYS A 330 -43.12 -7.61 -33.27
CA LYS A 330 -43.18 -8.38 -32.03
C LYS A 330 -44.38 -8.03 -31.14
N PHE A 331 -44.69 -6.75 -30.97
CA PHE A 331 -45.68 -6.27 -29.98
C PHE A 331 -46.91 -5.59 -30.60
N GLY A 332 -46.98 -5.51 -31.94
CA GLY A 332 -48.09 -4.91 -32.66
C GLY A 332 -47.89 -3.43 -33.01
N PRO A 333 -48.85 -2.82 -33.72
CA PRO A 333 -48.65 -1.54 -34.43
C PRO A 333 -48.43 -0.33 -33.52
N THR A 334 -48.80 -0.41 -32.23
CA THR A 334 -48.63 0.67 -31.25
C THR A 334 -47.28 0.63 -30.53
N ALA A 335 -46.46 -0.40 -30.78
CA ALA A 335 -45.14 -0.52 -30.18
C ALA A 335 -44.18 0.58 -30.64
N THR A 336 -43.26 0.90 -29.75
CA THR A 336 -42.17 1.87 -29.88
C THR A 336 -40.83 1.15 -29.86
N GLU A 337 -39.77 1.85 -30.24
CA GLU A 337 -38.40 1.32 -30.20
C GLU A 337 -37.97 0.95 -28.77
N SER A 338 -38.43 1.73 -27.78
CA SER A 338 -38.19 1.47 -26.37
C SER A 338 -38.85 0.18 -25.87
N ASP A 339 -39.96 -0.28 -26.48
CA ASP A 339 -40.53 -1.60 -26.16
C ASP A 339 -39.57 -2.74 -26.52
N LEU A 340 -38.83 -2.61 -27.64
CA LEU A 340 -37.83 -3.59 -28.05
C LEU A 340 -36.60 -3.56 -27.14
N VAL A 341 -36.15 -2.37 -26.71
CA VAL A 341 -35.04 -2.22 -25.76
C VAL A 341 -35.37 -2.84 -24.41
N VAL A 342 -36.53 -2.51 -23.83
CA VAL A 342 -36.95 -3.08 -22.53
C VAL A 342 -37.18 -4.59 -22.64
N TRP A 343 -37.75 -5.06 -23.74
CA TRP A 343 -37.85 -6.50 -23.99
C TRP A 343 -36.48 -7.18 -24.03
N PHE A 344 -35.50 -6.58 -24.73
CA PHE A 344 -34.14 -7.09 -24.80
C PHE A 344 -33.53 -7.24 -23.41
N ILE A 345 -33.62 -6.19 -22.58
CA ILE A 345 -33.17 -6.22 -21.17
C ILE A 345 -33.86 -7.36 -20.40
N ASN A 346 -35.18 -7.49 -20.49
CA ASN A 346 -35.91 -8.57 -19.81
C ASN A 346 -35.51 -9.97 -20.31
N GLN A 347 -35.09 -10.13 -21.57
CA GLN A 347 -34.57 -11.41 -22.07
C GLN A 347 -33.21 -11.76 -21.48
N ILE A 348 -32.35 -10.77 -21.24
CA ILE A 348 -31.07 -10.95 -20.55
C ILE A 348 -31.32 -11.25 -19.07
N ASN A 349 -32.24 -10.52 -18.43
CA ASN A 349 -32.64 -10.78 -17.04
C ASN A 349 -33.12 -12.23 -16.85
N ALA A 350 -34.00 -12.71 -17.73
CA ALA A 350 -34.50 -14.08 -17.69
C ALA A 350 -33.38 -15.13 -17.86
N HIS A 351 -32.34 -14.81 -18.65
CA HIS A 351 -31.19 -15.68 -18.88
C HIS A 351 -30.26 -15.72 -17.65
N VAL A 352 -29.85 -14.56 -17.15
CA VAL A 352 -28.99 -14.40 -15.96
C VAL A 352 -29.62 -15.09 -14.74
N LYS A 353 -30.92 -14.93 -14.53
CA LYS A 353 -31.66 -15.63 -13.46
C LYS A 353 -31.71 -17.15 -13.64
N ALA A 354 -31.78 -17.63 -14.88
CA ALA A 354 -31.76 -19.07 -15.14
C ALA A 354 -30.41 -19.71 -14.78
N GLU A 355 -29.35 -18.90 -14.71
CA GLU A 355 -28.00 -19.31 -14.31
C GLU A 355 -27.69 -19.08 -12.83
N GLY A 356 -28.64 -18.50 -12.08
CA GLY A 356 -28.52 -18.31 -10.63
C GLY A 356 -28.02 -16.94 -10.20
N ALA A 357 -27.80 -16.00 -11.12
CA ALA A 357 -27.39 -14.64 -10.84
C ALA A 357 -28.55 -13.64 -10.99
N ASN A 358 -28.34 -12.39 -10.59
CA ASN A 358 -29.29 -11.28 -10.68
C ASN A 358 -28.78 -10.19 -11.65
N LEU A 359 -29.70 -9.51 -12.34
CA LEU A 359 -29.34 -8.49 -13.33
C LEU A 359 -29.31 -7.08 -12.74
N ARG A 360 -28.28 -6.32 -13.14
CA ARG A 360 -28.20 -4.87 -12.94
C ARG A 360 -28.11 -4.11 -14.27
N ILE A 361 -28.65 -2.89 -14.29
CA ILE A 361 -28.59 -1.95 -15.42
C ILE A 361 -28.39 -0.51 -14.96
N TRP A 362 -27.84 0.32 -15.83
CA TRP A 362 -27.91 1.76 -15.75
C TRP A 362 -29.33 2.27 -16.07
N ASN A 363 -29.70 3.43 -15.53
CA ASN A 363 -31.09 3.89 -15.55
C ASN A 363 -31.57 4.55 -16.86
N ASP A 364 -30.67 5.13 -17.66
CA ASP A 364 -31.03 6.01 -18.79
C ASP A 364 -31.61 5.24 -20.00
N GLY A 365 -31.30 3.95 -20.10
CA GLY A 365 -31.93 3.02 -21.04
C GLY A 365 -33.42 2.78 -20.77
N ILE A 366 -33.92 3.18 -19.59
CA ILE A 366 -35.32 3.00 -19.19
C ILE A 366 -36.16 4.19 -19.68
N PRO A 367 -37.24 3.95 -20.45
CA PRO A 367 -38.07 5.02 -20.99
C PRO A 367 -38.78 5.83 -19.89
N ALA A 368 -38.86 7.14 -20.10
CA ALA A 368 -39.50 8.08 -19.17
C ALA A 368 -41.01 7.90 -19.03
N GLN A 369 -41.67 7.38 -20.06
CA GLN A 369 -43.10 7.10 -20.09
C GLN A 369 -43.35 5.59 -20.00
N ASP A 370 -44.54 5.22 -19.54
CA ASP A 370 -44.96 3.82 -19.56
C ASP A 370 -45.05 3.30 -21.00
N ASN A 371 -44.53 2.10 -21.19
CA ASN A 371 -44.46 1.40 -22.47
C ASN A 371 -45.32 0.12 -22.42
N LEU A 372 -45.52 -0.52 -23.57
CA LEU A 372 -46.26 -1.80 -23.62
C LEU A 372 -45.49 -2.91 -22.90
N VAL A 373 -44.17 -2.89 -22.99
CA VAL A 373 -43.28 -3.78 -22.25
C VAL A 373 -42.76 -3.07 -21.00
N ALA A 374 -43.13 -3.59 -19.83
CA ALA A 374 -42.61 -3.11 -18.55
C ALA A 374 -41.26 -3.79 -18.22
N LEU A 375 -40.34 -3.04 -17.61
CA LEU A 375 -39.11 -3.60 -17.05
C LEU A 375 -39.46 -4.59 -15.93
N ASP A 376 -38.77 -5.73 -15.90
CA ASP A 376 -38.91 -6.68 -14.81
C ASP A 376 -38.50 -6.04 -13.46
N LYS A 377 -39.26 -6.31 -12.40
CA LYS A 377 -39.10 -5.64 -11.10
C LYS A 377 -37.87 -6.09 -10.32
N ASP A 378 -37.36 -7.27 -10.62
CA ASP A 378 -36.18 -7.85 -9.99
C ASP A 378 -34.86 -7.42 -10.66
N VAL A 379 -34.92 -6.52 -11.65
CA VAL A 379 -33.74 -5.83 -12.18
C VAL A 379 -33.38 -4.69 -11.24
N MET A 380 -32.15 -4.68 -10.72
CA MET A 380 -31.62 -3.56 -9.94
C MET A 380 -31.18 -2.43 -10.87
N VAL A 381 -31.50 -1.19 -10.52
CA VAL A 381 -31.22 -0.01 -11.34
C VAL A 381 -30.15 0.85 -10.68
N GLU A 382 -29.01 1.00 -11.34
CA GLU A 382 -27.94 1.89 -10.89
C GLU A 382 -28.17 3.28 -11.50
N TYR A 383 -28.48 4.24 -10.63
CA TYR A 383 -29.10 5.50 -11.05
C TYR A 383 -28.06 6.61 -11.13
N TRP A 384 -27.62 6.92 -12.36
CA TRP A 384 -26.56 7.90 -12.62
C TRP A 384 -27.07 9.17 -13.28
N TYR A 385 -27.99 9.06 -14.25
CA TYR A 385 -28.38 10.17 -15.11
C TYR A 385 -29.85 10.54 -14.97
N SER A 386 -30.16 11.84 -15.02
CA SER A 386 -31.54 12.32 -14.84
C SER A 386 -32.44 12.13 -16.07
N TYR A 387 -31.90 11.58 -17.16
CA TYR A 387 -32.65 11.24 -18.37
C TYR A 387 -33.31 9.86 -18.24
N GLY A 388 -34.41 9.65 -18.96
CA GLY A 388 -35.19 8.41 -18.87
C GLY A 388 -36.20 8.43 -17.73
N ARG A 389 -36.46 7.26 -17.12
CA ARG A 389 -37.38 7.12 -15.98
C ARG A 389 -36.82 7.78 -14.72
N THR A 390 -37.65 8.54 -13.99
CA THR A 390 -37.22 9.18 -12.74
C THR A 390 -37.01 8.17 -11.61
N MET A 391 -36.13 8.48 -10.66
CA MET A 391 -35.80 7.63 -9.50
C MET A 391 -37.06 7.21 -8.72
N GLU A 392 -37.98 8.14 -8.46
CA GLU A 392 -39.23 7.84 -7.73
C GLU A 392 -40.16 6.93 -8.51
N LYS A 393 -40.20 7.06 -9.84
CA LYS A 393 -41.00 6.19 -10.69
C LYS A 393 -40.38 4.79 -10.71
N THR A 394 -39.06 4.68 -10.81
CA THR A 394 -38.33 3.41 -10.71
C THR A 394 -38.62 2.69 -9.39
N LEU A 395 -38.53 3.39 -8.25
CA LEU A 395 -38.87 2.84 -6.93
C LEU A 395 -40.35 2.45 -6.82
N SER A 396 -41.25 3.28 -7.35
CA SER A 396 -42.71 3.02 -7.32
C SER A 396 -43.13 1.85 -8.20
N ASP A 397 -42.41 1.61 -9.29
CA ASP A 397 -42.63 0.45 -10.17
C ASP A 397 -42.13 -0.86 -9.52
N GLY A 398 -41.24 -0.74 -8.54
CA GLY A 398 -40.77 -1.81 -7.67
C GLY A 398 -39.34 -2.29 -7.93
N ASN A 399 -38.54 -1.51 -8.64
CA ASN A 399 -37.12 -1.78 -8.84
C ASN A 399 -36.30 -1.16 -7.70
N ASP A 400 -35.33 -1.93 -7.19
CA ASP A 400 -34.34 -1.44 -6.24
C ASP A 400 -33.28 -0.58 -6.93
N ILE A 401 -32.66 0.33 -6.18
CA ILE A 401 -31.73 1.32 -6.71
C ILE A 401 -30.44 1.37 -5.92
N VAL A 402 -29.31 1.45 -6.63
CA VAL A 402 -28.04 1.96 -6.11
C VAL A 402 -27.82 3.37 -6.66
N ASN A 403 -27.68 4.35 -5.77
CA ASN A 403 -27.48 5.74 -6.17
C ASN A 403 -26.04 5.96 -6.65
N THR A 404 -25.90 6.31 -7.93
CA THR A 404 -24.62 6.53 -8.60
C THR A 404 -24.53 8.00 -9.06
N ASP A 405 -24.86 8.93 -8.15
CA ASP A 405 -24.85 10.38 -8.40
C ASP A 405 -23.55 10.82 -9.11
N SER A 406 -23.69 11.55 -10.22
CA SER A 406 -22.55 11.94 -11.05
C SER A 406 -21.49 12.79 -10.33
N SER A 407 -21.82 13.39 -9.18
CA SER A 407 -20.81 14.06 -8.34
C SER A 407 -19.77 13.08 -7.77
N LEU A 408 -20.07 11.78 -7.71
CA LEU A 408 -19.17 10.69 -7.29
C LEU A 408 -18.29 10.17 -8.44
N TYR A 409 -18.28 10.84 -9.59
CA TYR A 409 -17.51 10.40 -10.76
C TYR A 409 -16.10 10.98 -10.79
N PHE A 410 -15.18 10.13 -11.21
CA PHE A 410 -13.80 10.46 -11.52
C PHE A 410 -13.55 10.08 -12.97
N THR A 411 -12.91 10.97 -13.73
CA THR A 411 -12.51 10.63 -15.10
C THR A 411 -11.03 10.90 -15.29
N ARG A 412 -10.42 10.33 -16.33
CA ARG A 412 -9.05 10.73 -16.70
C ARG A 412 -8.93 12.19 -17.12
N ASN A 413 -10.02 12.97 -17.17
CA ASN A 413 -9.99 14.42 -17.36
C ASN A 413 -10.05 15.19 -16.03
N GLY A 414 -10.58 14.59 -14.96
CA GLY A 414 -10.68 15.14 -13.61
C GLY A 414 -11.90 14.61 -12.84
N ALA A 415 -11.98 14.91 -11.54
CA ALA A 415 -13.13 14.57 -10.71
C ALA A 415 -14.31 15.53 -10.94
N TRP A 416 -15.54 15.02 -10.84
CA TRP A 416 -16.78 15.80 -11.06
C TRP A 416 -17.37 16.39 -9.77
N GLY A 417 -16.85 15.99 -8.61
CA GLY A 417 -17.21 16.56 -7.30
C GLY A 417 -16.21 16.16 -6.21
N SER A 418 -16.26 16.85 -5.07
CA SER A 418 -15.37 16.59 -3.92
C SER A 418 -16.11 15.95 -2.74
N ALA A 419 -15.36 15.19 -1.93
CA ALA A 419 -15.89 14.64 -0.68
C ALA A 419 -16.30 15.74 0.31
N GLU A 420 -15.62 16.89 0.31
CA GLU A 420 -16.02 18.05 1.11
C GLU A 420 -17.40 18.58 0.72
N ALA A 421 -17.68 18.72 -0.58
CA ALA A 421 -18.98 19.20 -1.04
C ALA A 421 -20.11 18.26 -0.56
N ARG A 422 -19.86 16.94 -0.63
CA ARG A 422 -20.79 15.92 -0.13
C ARG A 422 -20.95 15.98 1.39
N TRP A 423 -19.86 16.13 2.13
CA TRP A 423 -19.88 16.35 3.58
C TRP A 423 -20.73 17.56 3.95
N ASN A 424 -20.54 18.70 3.27
CA ASN A 424 -21.27 19.93 3.52
C ASN A 424 -22.76 19.80 3.16
N GLN A 425 -23.10 18.96 2.18
CA GLN A 425 -24.47 18.64 1.80
C GLN A 425 -25.11 17.55 2.69
N SER A 426 -24.34 16.93 3.59
CA SER A 426 -24.76 15.74 4.32
C SER A 426 -25.27 14.64 3.39
N TRP A 427 -24.57 14.46 2.27
CA TRP A 427 -24.94 13.50 1.25
C TRP A 427 -25.04 12.09 1.86
N THR A 428 -26.11 11.39 1.51
CA THR A 428 -26.36 9.96 1.76
C THR A 428 -26.91 9.36 0.47
N PRO A 429 -27.00 8.03 0.32
CA PRO A 429 -27.66 7.40 -0.83
C PRO A 429 -29.07 7.92 -1.15
N HIS A 430 -29.80 8.46 -0.16
CA HIS A 430 -31.12 9.07 -0.38
C HIS A 430 -31.07 10.50 -0.95
N ILE A 431 -29.89 11.04 -1.27
CA ILE A 431 -29.73 12.37 -1.88
C ILE A 431 -29.23 12.20 -3.31
N TYR A 432 -30.04 12.63 -4.28
CA TYR A 432 -29.71 12.60 -5.70
C TYR A 432 -29.84 14.01 -6.30
N ASN A 433 -28.79 14.51 -6.96
CA ASN A 433 -28.73 15.87 -7.48
C ASN A 433 -29.12 16.94 -6.45
N GLY A 434 -28.65 16.76 -5.20
CA GLY A 434 -28.90 17.67 -4.08
C GLY A 434 -30.33 17.63 -3.51
N ARG A 435 -31.17 16.68 -3.95
CA ARG A 435 -32.55 16.52 -3.49
C ARG A 435 -32.73 15.21 -2.72
N ALA A 436 -33.36 15.30 -1.56
CA ALA A 436 -33.77 14.12 -0.80
C ALA A 436 -34.87 13.34 -1.55
N ILE A 437 -34.69 12.04 -1.63
CA ILE A 437 -35.62 11.07 -2.21
C ILE A 437 -36.16 10.23 -1.05
N ASP A 438 -37.47 10.02 -1.02
CA ASP A 438 -38.15 9.20 0.00
C ASP A 438 -38.68 7.92 -0.64
N ASP A 439 -38.21 6.77 -0.17
CA ASP A 439 -38.59 5.43 -0.64
C ASP A 439 -39.47 4.68 0.40
N SER A 440 -39.89 5.36 1.47
CA SER A 440 -40.62 4.72 2.57
C SER A 440 -41.99 4.19 2.15
N ALA A 441 -42.62 4.84 1.16
CA ALA A 441 -43.92 4.47 0.60
C ALA A 441 -43.82 3.66 -0.71
N THR A 442 -42.61 3.35 -1.20
CA THR A 442 -42.39 2.58 -2.43
C THR A 442 -42.13 1.10 -2.16
N THR A 443 -42.31 0.27 -3.18
CA THR A 443 -42.00 -1.17 -3.11
C THR A 443 -40.53 -1.47 -3.39
N GLY A 444 -39.88 -0.69 -4.27
CA GLY A 444 -38.42 -0.72 -4.42
C GLY A 444 -37.74 0.14 -3.35
N LYS A 445 -36.45 -0.09 -3.14
CA LYS A 445 -35.62 0.55 -2.11
C LYS A 445 -34.32 1.12 -2.64
N ILE A 446 -33.83 2.17 -2.01
CA ILE A 446 -32.48 2.69 -2.21
C ILE A 446 -31.52 1.89 -1.31
N LEU A 447 -30.73 1.02 -1.92
CA LEU A 447 -29.90 0.03 -1.23
C LEU A 447 -28.47 0.48 -0.95
N GLY A 448 -28.03 1.61 -1.51
CA GLY A 448 -26.64 2.01 -1.37
C GLY A 448 -26.18 3.11 -2.30
N GLY A 449 -24.88 3.35 -2.28
CA GLY A 449 -24.21 4.37 -3.08
C GLY A 449 -22.98 3.82 -3.81
N LYS A 450 -22.71 4.37 -5.00
CA LYS A 450 -21.56 3.98 -5.84
C LYS A 450 -20.79 5.19 -6.35
N MET A 451 -19.48 5.17 -6.17
CA MET A 451 -18.55 6.07 -6.90
C MET A 451 -17.99 5.36 -8.13
N VAL A 452 -17.64 6.08 -9.20
CA VAL A 452 -17.19 5.44 -10.45
C VAL A 452 -16.00 6.16 -11.08
N LEU A 453 -15.03 5.37 -11.55
CA LEU A 453 -13.84 5.81 -12.28
C LEU A 453 -14.00 5.47 -13.78
N TRP A 454 -14.11 6.49 -14.62
CA TRP A 454 -14.25 6.38 -16.08
C TRP A 454 -12.97 6.76 -16.83
N PRO A 455 -12.61 6.05 -17.91
CA PRO A 455 -11.42 6.37 -18.67
C PRO A 455 -11.59 7.61 -19.55
N ASP A 456 -12.70 7.79 -20.27
CA ASP A 456 -13.09 8.88 -21.20
C ASP A 456 -12.06 9.35 -22.26
N ASN A 457 -10.84 9.63 -21.82
CA ASN A 457 -9.68 10.06 -22.57
C ASN A 457 -8.48 9.23 -22.10
N GLY A 458 -8.11 8.21 -22.88
CA GLY A 458 -7.03 7.28 -22.58
C GLY A 458 -5.75 7.96 -22.07
N PRO A 459 -5.14 8.90 -22.83
CA PRO A 459 -3.93 9.60 -22.39
C PRO A 459 -4.17 10.77 -21.40
N GLY A 460 -5.39 10.95 -20.88
CA GLY A 460 -5.75 12.05 -19.97
C GLY A 460 -4.92 12.06 -18.68
N THR A 461 -5.13 11.13 -17.75
CA THR A 461 -4.24 10.82 -16.62
C THR A 461 -3.78 9.38 -16.73
N THR A 462 -2.63 9.09 -16.13
CA THR A 462 -2.20 7.73 -15.80
C THR A 462 -3.12 7.13 -14.72
N GLU A 463 -3.08 5.79 -14.56
CA GLU A 463 -3.83 5.13 -13.48
C GLU A 463 -3.38 5.64 -12.09
N ASN A 464 -2.09 5.75 -11.82
CA ASN A 464 -1.60 6.22 -10.52
C ASN A 464 -2.15 7.60 -10.14
N ALA A 465 -2.16 8.54 -11.09
CA ALA A 465 -2.70 9.88 -10.84
C ALA A 465 -4.22 9.89 -10.68
N LEU A 466 -4.95 8.97 -11.33
CA LEU A 466 -6.40 8.84 -11.17
C LEU A 466 -6.76 8.29 -9.79
N PHE A 467 -6.14 7.18 -9.39
CA PHE A 467 -6.44 6.53 -8.12
C PHE A 467 -5.99 7.36 -6.90
N ALA A 468 -4.92 8.15 -7.01
CA ALA A 468 -4.53 9.07 -5.94
C ALA A 468 -5.61 10.12 -5.58
N GLN A 469 -6.61 10.33 -6.44
CA GLN A 469 -7.68 11.31 -6.20
C GLN A 469 -8.89 10.73 -5.45
N ILE A 470 -9.00 9.41 -5.30
CA ILE A 470 -10.27 8.79 -4.87
C ILE A 470 -10.41 8.64 -3.36
N HIS A 471 -9.30 8.56 -2.63
CA HIS A 471 -9.20 8.23 -1.21
C HIS A 471 -10.24 8.97 -0.35
N GLU A 472 -10.32 10.30 -0.47
CA GLU A 472 -11.25 11.10 0.33
C GLU A 472 -12.72 10.78 0.03
N THR A 473 -13.05 10.49 -1.23
CA THR A 473 -14.42 10.13 -1.63
C THR A 473 -14.77 8.71 -1.25
N LEU A 474 -13.84 7.76 -1.37
CA LEU A 474 -14.02 6.39 -0.88
C LEU A 474 -14.32 6.41 0.62
N ARG A 475 -13.51 7.11 1.42
CA ARG A 475 -13.68 7.21 2.87
C ARG A 475 -14.98 7.90 3.25
N TYR A 476 -15.36 8.97 2.56
CA TYR A 476 -16.64 9.63 2.81
C TYR A 476 -17.84 8.76 2.41
N LEU A 477 -17.74 8.03 1.29
CA LEU A 477 -18.78 7.11 0.84
C LEU A 477 -18.94 5.95 1.83
N ALA A 478 -17.84 5.36 2.29
CA ALA A 478 -17.82 4.37 3.37
C ALA A 478 -18.52 4.89 4.61
N GLN A 479 -18.17 6.10 5.07
CA GLN A 479 -18.84 6.74 6.18
C GLN A 479 -20.34 6.89 5.93
N ALA A 480 -20.75 7.56 4.84
CA ALA A 480 -22.14 7.93 4.58
C ALA A 480 -23.07 6.74 4.29
N THR A 481 -22.50 5.59 3.91
CA THR A 481 -23.25 4.34 3.67
C THR A 481 -23.24 3.39 4.87
N TRP A 482 -22.32 3.56 5.80
CA TRP A 482 -22.30 2.79 7.04
C TRP A 482 -23.06 3.49 8.17
N SER A 483 -22.79 4.77 8.40
CA SER A 483 -23.35 5.53 9.53
C SER A 483 -23.55 7.01 9.20
N ILE A 484 -24.66 7.58 9.70
CA ILE A 484 -24.90 9.02 9.63
C ILE A 484 -24.13 9.81 10.71
N ASP A 485 -23.66 9.12 11.76
CA ASP A 485 -22.89 9.72 12.83
C ASP A 485 -21.45 9.95 12.39
N ARG A 486 -21.08 11.23 12.30
CA ARG A 486 -19.81 11.64 11.74
C ARG A 486 -18.67 11.41 12.74
N PRO A 487 -17.57 10.75 12.33
CA PRO A 487 -16.44 10.45 13.21
C PRO A 487 -15.59 11.69 13.53
N ALA A 488 -15.88 12.83 12.88
CA ALA A 488 -15.24 14.10 13.12
C ALA A 488 -16.25 15.25 13.05
N ALA A 489 -15.96 16.35 13.77
CA ALA A 489 -16.86 17.51 13.81
C ALA A 489 -16.83 18.35 12.53
N THR A 490 -15.72 18.32 11.78
CA THR A 490 -15.50 19.09 10.55
C THR A 490 -14.93 18.19 9.46
N TYR A 491 -15.08 18.60 8.20
CA TYR A 491 -14.48 17.88 7.08
C TYR A 491 -12.96 17.86 7.17
N ALA A 492 -12.33 18.97 7.57
CA ALA A 492 -10.88 19.03 7.75
C ALA A 492 -10.38 17.98 8.77
N ALA A 493 -11.09 17.80 9.89
CA ALA A 493 -10.75 16.78 10.87
C ALA A 493 -11.05 15.35 10.36
N PHE A 494 -12.09 15.16 9.54
CA PHE A 494 -12.36 13.89 8.86
C PHE A 494 -11.26 13.53 7.86
N LYS A 495 -10.83 14.49 7.04
CA LYS A 495 -9.73 14.34 6.09
C LYS A 495 -8.42 14.02 6.81
N GLN A 496 -8.12 14.71 7.90
CA GLN A 496 -6.94 14.43 8.72
C GLN A 496 -6.99 13.01 9.31
N LEU A 497 -8.12 12.60 9.89
CA LEU A 497 -8.31 11.22 10.37
C LEU A 497 -8.07 10.20 9.25
N GLY A 498 -8.61 10.46 8.05
CA GLY A 498 -8.35 9.61 6.88
C GLY A 498 -6.87 9.57 6.48
N GLN A 499 -6.12 10.67 6.62
CA GLN A 499 -4.68 10.72 6.32
C GLN A 499 -3.87 9.92 7.35
N GLU A 500 -4.24 10.00 8.63
CA GLU A 500 -3.62 9.23 9.72
C GLU A 500 -3.87 7.72 9.57
N LEU A 501 -5.08 7.34 9.14
CA LEU A 501 -5.43 5.94 8.89
C LEU A 501 -4.82 5.38 7.59
N GLY A 502 -4.48 6.24 6.63
CA GLY A 502 -3.87 5.85 5.36
C GLY A 502 -4.75 4.94 4.50
N ASP A 503 -4.12 4.10 3.68
CA ASP A 503 -4.81 3.14 2.80
C ASP A 503 -5.01 1.77 3.48
N GLY A 504 -4.73 1.69 4.78
CA GLY A 504 -4.68 0.47 5.57
C GLY A 504 -3.28 -0.16 5.67
N PRO A 505 -3.02 -0.93 6.74
CA PRO A 505 -1.78 -1.71 6.87
C PRO A 505 -1.71 -2.83 5.83
N ASN A 506 -0.51 -3.29 5.51
CA ASN A 506 -0.27 -4.40 4.58
C ASN A 506 -0.83 -4.16 3.16
N THR A 507 -1.10 -2.90 2.78
CA THR A 507 -1.43 -2.53 1.40
C THR A 507 -0.24 -2.82 0.49
N LEU A 508 -0.53 -3.34 -0.72
CA LEU A 508 0.49 -3.74 -1.67
C LEU A 508 1.40 -2.55 -2.02
N SER A 509 2.66 -2.63 -1.58
CA SER A 509 3.68 -1.64 -1.92
C SER A 509 4.20 -1.94 -3.33
N VAL A 510 3.78 -1.13 -4.30
CA VAL A 510 4.35 -1.14 -5.64
C VAL A 510 5.55 -0.21 -5.65
N ASP A 511 6.72 -0.72 -6.01
CA ASP A 511 7.88 0.14 -6.26
C ASP A 511 7.71 0.87 -7.59
N TYR A 512 7.23 2.11 -7.49
CA TYR A 512 7.02 2.98 -8.63
C TYR A 512 8.31 3.68 -9.10
N ALA A 513 9.41 3.57 -8.35
CA ALA A 513 10.68 4.19 -8.69
C ALA A 513 11.89 3.25 -8.52
N PRO A 514 11.91 2.07 -9.17
CA PRO A 514 12.94 1.06 -8.98
C PRO A 514 14.30 1.42 -9.61
N LEU A 515 14.41 2.60 -10.22
CA LEU A 515 15.62 3.07 -10.90
C LEU A 515 15.97 4.50 -10.49
N VAL A 516 17.22 4.75 -10.09
CA VAL A 516 17.71 6.11 -9.89
C VAL A 516 17.72 6.85 -11.24
N PRO A 517 17.18 8.08 -11.34
CA PRO A 517 17.28 8.87 -12.56
C PRO A 517 18.74 9.01 -13.05
N GLY A 518 18.99 8.82 -14.34
CA GLY A 518 20.35 8.80 -14.88
C GLY A 518 20.45 8.23 -16.30
N ASP A 519 21.68 8.16 -16.81
CA ASP A 519 21.97 7.66 -18.16
C ASP A 519 22.33 6.17 -18.13
N TYR A 520 21.61 5.37 -18.93
CA TYR A 520 21.78 3.92 -19.02
C TYR A 520 21.79 3.45 -20.46
N GLY A 521 22.69 2.52 -20.79
CA GLY A 521 22.54 1.67 -21.96
C GLY A 521 21.43 0.65 -21.73
N VAL A 522 20.48 0.53 -22.66
CA VAL A 522 19.36 -0.41 -22.55
C VAL A 522 19.66 -1.60 -23.46
N ARG A 523 19.76 -2.82 -22.91
CA ARG A 523 20.32 -3.98 -23.64
C ARG A 523 19.45 -5.23 -23.53
N VAL A 524 19.57 -6.07 -24.57
CA VAL A 524 19.10 -7.46 -24.58
C VAL A 524 20.23 -8.31 -25.14
N GLY A 525 20.80 -9.18 -24.31
CA GLY A 525 22.06 -9.87 -24.63
C GLY A 525 23.17 -8.87 -24.96
N ASN A 526 23.75 -8.98 -26.16
CA ASN A 526 24.83 -8.09 -26.60
C ASN A 526 24.34 -6.83 -27.34
N ALA A 527 23.06 -6.80 -27.75
CA ALA A 527 22.48 -5.71 -28.52
C ALA A 527 22.02 -4.56 -27.60
N ASN A 528 22.04 -3.34 -28.12
CA ASN A 528 21.63 -2.11 -27.45
C ASN A 528 20.41 -1.51 -28.17
N LEU A 529 19.46 -1.00 -27.39
CA LEU A 529 18.40 -0.16 -27.89
C LEU A 529 19.02 1.13 -28.45
N THR A 530 18.66 1.49 -29.66
CA THR A 530 19.21 2.66 -30.37
C THR A 530 18.06 3.56 -30.83
N ALA A 531 18.23 4.89 -30.70
CA ALA A 531 17.21 5.82 -31.18
C ALA A 531 17.25 5.97 -32.70
N GLY A 532 16.06 6.09 -33.26
CA GLY A 532 15.80 6.39 -34.66
C GLY A 532 14.38 6.94 -34.81
N SER A 533 13.87 7.05 -36.04
CA SER A 533 12.44 7.34 -36.25
C SER A 533 11.55 6.27 -35.63
N ALA A 534 12.05 5.03 -35.63
CA ALA A 534 11.57 3.89 -34.84
C ALA A 534 12.78 3.35 -34.07
N VAL A 535 12.58 2.89 -32.84
CA VAL A 535 13.68 2.32 -32.04
C VAL A 535 13.89 0.85 -32.38
N THR A 536 15.15 0.42 -32.36
CA THR A 536 15.56 -0.95 -32.71
C THR A 536 16.72 -1.42 -31.83
N MET A 537 16.95 -2.73 -31.81
CA MET A 537 18.14 -3.33 -31.20
C MET A 537 19.28 -3.40 -32.22
N THR A 538 20.45 -2.85 -31.88
CA THR A 538 21.65 -2.86 -32.74
C THR A 538 22.91 -3.23 -31.94
N ASP A 539 24.03 -3.48 -32.62
CA ASP A 539 25.33 -3.66 -31.96
C ASP A 539 25.99 -2.33 -31.54
N THR A 540 25.40 -1.19 -31.93
CA THR A 540 25.90 0.14 -31.62
C THR A 540 25.47 0.54 -30.21
N ALA A 541 26.45 0.79 -29.33
CA ALA A 541 26.17 1.27 -27.99
C ALA A 541 25.54 2.67 -28.02
N SER A 542 24.45 2.85 -27.28
CA SER A 542 23.83 4.15 -27.04
C SER A 542 23.33 4.23 -25.59
N THR A 543 23.28 5.44 -25.04
CA THR A 543 22.81 5.71 -23.68
C THR A 543 21.48 6.46 -23.73
N TRP A 544 20.62 6.20 -22.74
CA TRP A 544 19.29 6.77 -22.60
C TRP A 544 19.16 7.39 -21.22
N ASN A 545 18.64 8.61 -21.15
CA ASN A 545 18.36 9.29 -19.91
C ASN A 545 17.00 8.87 -19.36
N PHE A 546 16.97 8.35 -18.14
CA PHE A 546 15.76 8.01 -17.41
C PHE A 546 15.49 9.10 -16.37
N THR A 547 14.30 9.69 -16.42
CA THR A 547 13.85 10.72 -15.47
C THR A 547 12.53 10.29 -14.85
N SER A 548 12.44 10.24 -13.52
CA SER A 548 11.21 9.89 -12.81
C SER A 548 10.13 10.99 -12.94
N THR A 549 8.86 10.60 -12.85
CA THR A 549 7.70 11.50 -12.85
C THR A 549 7.00 11.47 -11.49
N ALA A 550 6.27 12.53 -11.16
CA ALA A 550 5.60 12.67 -9.87
C ALA A 550 4.54 11.59 -9.59
N ASP A 551 3.99 10.98 -10.64
CA ASP A 551 3.00 9.91 -10.61
C ASP A 551 3.62 8.50 -10.70
N GLY A 552 4.93 8.36 -10.47
CA GLY A 552 5.55 7.04 -10.32
C GLY A 552 5.88 6.32 -11.64
N TYR A 553 6.23 7.07 -12.70
CA TYR A 553 6.70 6.54 -13.98
C TYR A 553 8.03 7.17 -14.39
N TYR A 554 8.53 6.84 -15.57
CA TYR A 554 9.76 7.39 -16.15
C TYR A 554 9.53 7.98 -17.53
N LYS A 555 10.26 9.06 -17.84
CA LYS A 555 10.57 9.45 -19.21
C LYS A 555 11.91 8.86 -19.61
N ILE A 556 11.99 8.34 -20.83
CA ILE A 556 13.20 7.74 -21.41
C ILE A 556 13.60 8.59 -22.62
N ALA A 557 14.79 9.20 -22.59
CA ALA A 557 15.18 10.24 -23.55
C ALA A 557 16.57 10.06 -24.15
N GLN A 558 16.77 10.60 -25.35
CA GLN A 558 18.07 10.89 -25.95
C GLN A 558 18.10 12.33 -26.45
N GLY A 559 18.84 13.19 -25.75
CA GLY A 559 18.83 14.63 -26.01
C GLY A 559 17.47 15.25 -25.71
N ASP A 560 16.90 15.98 -26.66
CA ASP A 560 15.57 16.60 -26.55
C ASP A 560 14.43 15.68 -27.04
N GLN A 561 14.74 14.43 -27.41
CA GLN A 561 13.78 13.45 -27.88
C GLN A 561 13.48 12.41 -26.80
N CYS A 562 12.20 12.13 -26.59
CA CYS A 562 11.66 11.15 -25.65
C CYS A 562 11.00 9.99 -26.40
N LEU A 563 11.18 8.79 -25.87
CA LEU A 563 10.47 7.59 -26.30
C LEU A 563 8.98 7.75 -26.02
N ALA A 564 8.13 7.53 -27.03
CA ALA A 564 6.69 7.71 -26.92
C ALA A 564 5.92 6.68 -27.75
N MET A 565 4.73 6.33 -27.26
CA MET A 565 3.72 5.67 -28.08
C MET A 565 2.94 6.69 -28.91
N ALA A 566 2.60 6.33 -30.14
CA ALA A 566 1.69 7.16 -30.93
C ALA A 566 0.26 7.02 -30.43
N GLU A 567 -0.47 8.13 -30.42
CA GLU A 567 -1.86 8.19 -29.97
C GLU A 567 -2.77 7.23 -30.76
N GLY A 568 -3.72 6.60 -30.07
CA GLY A 568 -4.72 5.73 -30.69
C GLY A 568 -5.87 6.48 -31.37
N ASP A 569 -6.83 5.73 -31.92
CA ASP A 569 -8.02 6.30 -32.55
C ASP A 569 -9.13 6.63 -31.53
N SER A 570 -10.20 7.27 -32.00
CA SER A 570 -11.34 7.65 -31.14
C SER A 570 -12.17 6.47 -30.64
N LEU A 571 -12.16 5.34 -31.36
CA LEU A 571 -12.86 4.12 -30.91
C LEU A 571 -12.17 3.52 -29.69
N ASN A 572 -10.85 3.71 -29.59
CA ASN A 572 -10.02 3.26 -28.47
C ASN A 572 -9.74 4.37 -27.44
N LEU A 573 -10.61 5.40 -27.35
CA LEU A 573 -10.44 6.55 -26.45
C LEU A 573 -9.05 7.21 -26.57
N ARG A 574 -8.44 7.16 -27.76
CA ARG A 574 -7.08 7.66 -28.05
C ARG A 574 -5.95 6.91 -27.35
N ALA A 575 -6.25 5.78 -26.69
CA ALA A 575 -5.26 4.93 -26.04
C ALA A 575 -4.45 4.12 -27.08
N PRO A 576 -3.13 3.93 -26.88
CA PRO A 576 -2.28 3.19 -27.81
C PRO A 576 -2.49 1.67 -27.66
N ASN A 577 -3.63 1.17 -28.11
CA ASN A 577 -4.08 -0.23 -27.90
C ASN A 577 -3.61 -1.21 -28.99
N THR A 578 -2.74 -0.78 -29.90
CA THR A 578 -2.33 -1.61 -31.05
C THR A 578 -1.16 -2.52 -30.68
N PHE A 579 -1.35 -3.84 -30.80
CA PHE A 579 -0.28 -4.83 -30.73
C PHE A 579 0.74 -4.62 -31.86
N GLY A 580 2.02 -4.81 -31.56
CA GLY A 580 3.11 -4.59 -32.51
C GLY A 580 3.37 -3.12 -32.84
N GLN A 581 2.76 -2.17 -32.12
CA GLN A 581 3.06 -0.75 -32.33
C GLN A 581 4.48 -0.46 -31.83
N VAL A 582 5.32 0.03 -32.74
CA VAL A 582 6.71 0.41 -32.45
C VAL A 582 6.74 1.79 -31.81
N PRO A 583 7.42 1.97 -30.66
CA PRO A 583 7.59 3.30 -30.08
C PRO A 583 8.51 4.16 -30.94
N THR A 584 8.27 5.47 -30.87
CA THR A 584 8.95 6.47 -31.70
C THR A 584 9.61 7.53 -30.84
N MET A 585 10.55 8.26 -31.44
CA MET A 585 11.17 9.41 -30.81
C MET A 585 10.36 10.67 -31.12
N THR A 586 9.95 11.38 -30.06
CA THR A 586 9.19 12.62 -30.15
C THR A 586 9.85 13.69 -29.31
N THR A 587 9.62 14.98 -29.58
CA THR A 587 10.14 16.04 -28.72
C THR A 587 9.65 15.85 -27.28
N CYS A 588 10.58 15.78 -26.33
CA CYS A 588 10.27 15.67 -24.91
C CYS A 588 9.38 16.83 -24.48
N THR A 589 8.24 16.52 -23.84
CA THR A 589 7.33 17.57 -23.43
C THR A 589 6.60 17.30 -22.12
N SER A 590 6.41 18.34 -21.31
CA SER A 590 5.46 18.36 -20.20
C SER A 590 4.10 18.95 -20.60
N THR A 591 3.96 19.51 -21.81
CA THR A 591 2.73 20.12 -22.36
C THR A 591 2.63 19.94 -23.89
N PRO A 592 1.51 19.46 -24.49
CA PRO A 592 0.22 19.12 -23.89
C PRO A 592 0.27 17.88 -22.97
N ARG A 593 -0.69 17.82 -22.04
CA ARG A 593 -0.82 16.77 -21.01
C ARG A 593 -0.83 15.36 -21.60
N GLU A 594 -1.65 15.13 -22.62
CA GLU A 594 -1.80 13.82 -23.26
C GLU A 594 -0.51 13.34 -23.92
N ALA A 595 0.14 14.22 -24.68
CA ALA A 595 1.43 13.93 -25.30
C ALA A 595 2.51 13.61 -24.25
N GLY A 596 2.50 14.34 -23.13
CA GLY A 596 3.40 14.07 -22.00
C GLY A 596 3.15 12.72 -21.34
N ASN A 597 1.91 12.25 -21.26
CA ASN A 597 1.58 10.95 -20.68
C ASN A 597 1.90 9.77 -21.62
N LEU A 598 1.82 9.96 -22.94
CA LEU A 598 2.28 8.97 -23.93
C LEU A 598 3.82 8.76 -23.90
N GLN A 599 4.56 9.69 -23.28
CA GLN A 599 6.01 9.60 -23.03
C GLN A 599 6.36 8.95 -21.69
N LYS A 600 5.37 8.50 -20.91
CA LYS A 600 5.59 7.85 -19.61
C LYS A 600 5.67 6.34 -19.75
N TRP A 601 6.65 5.77 -19.08
CA TRP A 601 6.99 4.36 -19.10
C TRP A 601 7.05 3.83 -17.67
N TRP A 602 6.32 2.74 -17.42
CA TRP A 602 6.44 1.96 -16.21
C TRP A 602 7.65 1.06 -16.32
N ILE A 603 8.64 1.32 -15.46
CA ILE A 603 9.80 0.47 -15.29
C ILE A 603 9.49 -0.45 -14.12
N ARG A 604 9.45 -1.75 -14.37
CA ARG A 604 9.24 -2.75 -13.31
C ARG A 604 10.51 -3.57 -13.16
N GLN A 605 10.94 -3.71 -11.92
CA GLN A 605 12.02 -4.62 -11.56
C GLN A 605 11.51 -6.06 -11.61
N VAL A 606 12.24 -6.92 -12.29
CA VAL A 606 11.96 -8.36 -12.38
C VAL A 606 13.27 -9.13 -12.27
N ASP A 607 13.18 -10.44 -12.05
CA ASP A 607 14.34 -11.32 -12.02
C ASP A 607 15.20 -11.14 -13.28
N GLY A 608 16.47 -10.72 -13.09
CA GLY A 608 17.45 -10.57 -14.16
C GLY A 608 17.44 -9.24 -14.92
N GLY A 609 16.58 -8.27 -14.58
CA GLY A 609 16.58 -6.98 -15.27
C GLY A 609 15.38 -6.10 -14.95
N PHE A 610 14.84 -5.46 -15.99
CA PHE A 610 13.67 -4.60 -15.92
C PHE A 610 12.75 -4.83 -17.12
N THR A 611 11.44 -4.80 -16.92
CA THR A 611 10.48 -4.66 -18.02
C THR A 611 10.09 -3.20 -18.19
N ILE A 612 9.82 -2.81 -19.43
CA ILE A 612 9.43 -1.45 -19.79
C ILE A 612 8.04 -1.51 -20.43
N ALA A 613 7.04 -0.88 -19.81
CA ALA A 613 5.67 -0.84 -20.32
C ALA A 613 5.18 0.61 -20.48
N ASN A 614 4.31 0.90 -21.45
CA ASN A 614 3.76 2.24 -21.57
C ASN A 614 2.73 2.50 -20.46
N ALA A 615 2.78 3.67 -19.83
CA ALA A 615 1.93 4.00 -18.67
C ALA A 615 0.43 4.17 -18.99
N ILE A 616 0.05 4.27 -20.27
CA ILE A 616 -1.36 4.41 -20.70
C ILE A 616 -1.93 3.07 -21.16
N SER A 617 -1.17 2.29 -21.95
CA SER A 617 -1.63 0.98 -22.40
C SER A 617 -1.36 -0.14 -21.41
N ASN A 618 -0.39 -0.02 -20.49
CA ASN A 618 0.15 -1.12 -19.68
C ASN A 618 0.77 -2.28 -20.47
N MET A 619 0.88 -2.18 -21.81
CA MET A 619 1.54 -3.20 -22.62
C MET A 619 3.07 -3.11 -22.49
N PRO A 620 3.78 -4.24 -22.28
CA PRO A 620 5.23 -4.28 -22.23
C PRO A 620 5.85 -4.17 -23.61
N LEU A 621 7.07 -3.64 -23.66
CA LEU A 621 7.94 -3.75 -24.83
C LEU A 621 8.48 -5.18 -24.94
N VAL A 622 8.37 -5.74 -26.14
CA VAL A 622 8.91 -7.03 -26.53
C VAL A 622 9.87 -6.83 -27.70
N VAL A 623 10.93 -7.62 -27.70
CA VAL A 623 12.01 -7.59 -28.69
C VAL A 623 11.98 -8.89 -29.48
N ASP A 624 11.83 -8.77 -30.81
CA ASP A 624 11.96 -9.89 -31.75
C ASP A 624 12.99 -9.54 -32.83
N GLY A 625 14.12 -10.24 -32.82
CA GLY A 625 15.27 -9.88 -33.64
C GLY A 625 15.74 -8.44 -33.38
N PRO A 626 15.81 -7.56 -34.40
CA PRO A 626 16.16 -6.16 -34.22
C PRO A 626 14.96 -5.27 -33.85
N GLU A 627 13.72 -5.77 -33.93
CA GLU A 627 12.52 -4.97 -33.77
C GLU A 627 12.12 -4.86 -32.29
N VAL A 628 11.57 -3.71 -31.92
CA VAL A 628 11.06 -3.42 -30.57
C VAL A 628 9.66 -2.87 -30.72
N ALA A 629 8.68 -3.50 -30.08
CA ALA A 629 7.29 -3.06 -30.14
C ALA A 629 6.58 -3.37 -28.83
N GLN A 630 5.53 -2.62 -28.51
CA GLN A 630 4.62 -3.05 -27.45
C GLN A 630 3.82 -4.27 -27.94
N GLN A 631 3.66 -5.27 -27.09
CA GLN A 631 2.93 -6.49 -27.42
C GLN A 631 1.95 -6.86 -26.32
N ASP A 632 1.08 -7.81 -26.66
CA ASP A 632 0.19 -8.45 -25.73
C ASP A 632 0.97 -9.17 -24.61
N PRO A 633 0.87 -8.73 -23.34
CA PRO A 633 1.60 -9.33 -22.22
C PRO A 633 1.20 -10.78 -21.91
N ASN A 634 0.01 -11.23 -22.33
CA ASN A 634 -0.49 -12.56 -21.99
C ASN A 634 -0.06 -13.62 -23.02
N HIS A 635 0.24 -13.22 -24.25
CA HIS A 635 0.71 -14.11 -25.32
C HIS A 635 2.20 -13.95 -25.63
N HIS A 636 2.83 -12.89 -25.15
CA HIS A 636 4.26 -12.62 -25.33
C HIS A 636 4.91 -12.31 -23.99
N GLU A 637 5.95 -13.06 -23.64
CA GLU A 637 6.77 -12.73 -22.47
C GLU A 637 7.39 -11.34 -22.66
N ALA A 638 7.18 -10.46 -21.67
CA ALA A 638 7.80 -9.15 -21.66
C ALA A 638 9.33 -9.28 -21.74
N THR A 639 9.97 -8.47 -22.58
CA THR A 639 11.43 -8.49 -22.65
C THR A 639 12.02 -7.97 -21.33
N VAL A 640 12.91 -8.76 -20.75
CA VAL A 640 13.75 -8.35 -19.63
C VAL A 640 14.96 -7.59 -20.17
N PHE A 641 14.97 -6.28 -19.98
CA PHE A 641 16.06 -5.40 -20.38
C PHE A 641 17.12 -5.33 -19.29
N ALA A 642 18.38 -5.45 -19.68
CA ALA A 642 19.52 -5.09 -18.85
C ALA A 642 19.78 -3.58 -19.00
N LEU A 643 19.67 -2.85 -17.89
CA LEU A 643 20.04 -1.43 -17.84
C LEU A 643 21.51 -1.35 -17.42
N VAL A 644 22.39 -1.12 -18.39
CA VAL A 644 23.85 -1.08 -18.20
C VAL A 644 24.29 0.38 -18.04
N GLY A 645 24.76 0.72 -16.86
CA GLY A 645 25.30 2.03 -16.54
C GLY A 645 26.77 1.92 -16.16
N ASP A 646 27.34 3.04 -15.73
CA ASP A 646 28.63 3.03 -15.06
C ASP A 646 28.44 2.55 -13.61
N GLY A 647 29.14 1.52 -13.16
CA GLY A 647 29.23 1.15 -11.75
C GLY A 647 28.08 0.38 -11.10
N VAL A 648 28.02 0.46 -9.76
CA VAL A 648 26.96 -0.13 -8.93
C VAL A 648 25.92 0.93 -8.62
N ALA A 649 24.65 0.65 -8.94
CA ALA A 649 23.53 1.46 -8.50
C ALA A 649 23.03 1.01 -7.13
N THR A 650 22.56 2.00 -6.39
CA THR A 650 21.85 1.81 -5.13
C THR A 650 20.55 2.54 -5.28
N THR A 651 19.45 1.84 -5.11
CA THR A 651 18.11 2.41 -5.04
C THR A 651 17.61 2.24 -3.63
N ALA A 652 16.86 3.23 -3.15
CA ALA A 652 16.17 3.15 -1.88
C ALA A 652 14.73 3.60 -2.10
N GLY A 653 13.78 2.97 -1.42
CA GLY A 653 12.39 3.40 -1.45
C GLY A 653 12.23 4.87 -1.02
N SER A 654 11.23 5.57 -1.55
CA SER A 654 10.92 6.91 -1.08
C SER A 654 10.41 6.86 0.36
N LEU A 655 11.02 7.63 1.25
CA LEU A 655 10.65 7.68 2.68
C LEU A 655 9.64 8.78 3.00
N GLY A 656 9.28 9.62 2.03
CA GLY A 656 8.33 10.72 2.24
C GLY A 656 8.78 11.69 3.36
N ARG A 657 7.89 11.89 4.34
CA ARG A 657 8.17 12.66 5.55
C ARG A 657 8.70 11.74 6.64
N VAL A 658 9.81 12.12 7.27
CA VAL A 658 10.35 11.40 8.44
C VAL A 658 10.31 12.29 9.67
N LEU A 659 10.09 11.67 10.84
CA LEU A 659 9.88 12.35 12.12
C LEU A 659 10.99 12.02 13.10
N ALA A 660 11.34 12.98 13.96
CA ALA A 660 12.24 12.73 15.08
C ALA A 660 11.66 11.67 16.04
N GLY A 661 12.52 10.80 16.56
CA GLY A 661 12.16 9.72 17.49
C GLY A 661 11.43 8.53 16.85
N VAL A 662 11.05 8.59 15.57
CA VAL A 662 10.32 7.51 14.88
C VAL A 662 11.26 6.72 13.97
N THR A 663 11.42 5.43 14.22
CA THR A 663 12.25 4.56 13.39
C THR A 663 11.59 4.27 12.04
N ALA A 664 12.22 4.69 10.94
CA ALA A 664 11.82 4.37 9.58
C ALA A 664 12.62 3.17 9.02
N ARG A 665 11.95 2.24 8.35
CA ARG A 665 12.59 1.16 7.58
C ARG A 665 12.90 1.66 6.18
N VAL A 666 14.15 1.50 5.75
CA VAL A 666 14.63 1.93 4.44
C VAL A 666 15.04 0.69 3.64
N PRO A 667 14.18 0.19 2.74
CA PRO A 667 14.58 -0.86 1.80
C PRO A 667 15.57 -0.26 0.80
N VAL A 668 16.68 -0.97 0.61
CA VAL A 668 17.77 -0.56 -0.29
C VAL A 668 18.13 -1.71 -1.20
N THR A 669 18.10 -1.50 -2.50
CA THR A 669 18.50 -2.48 -3.51
C THR A 669 19.82 -2.05 -4.15
N ILE A 670 20.76 -2.98 -4.22
CA ILE A 670 22.09 -2.78 -4.78
C ILE A 670 22.22 -3.61 -6.04
N ARG A 671 22.51 -2.95 -7.16
CA ARG A 671 22.62 -3.61 -8.46
C ARG A 671 23.92 -3.26 -9.15
N ASN A 672 24.63 -4.27 -9.60
CA ASN A 672 25.77 -4.06 -10.48
C ASN A 672 25.29 -3.76 -11.90
N LEU A 673 25.44 -2.52 -12.34
CA LEU A 673 25.05 -2.11 -13.68
C LEU A 673 26.17 -2.26 -14.70
N GLU A 674 27.37 -2.68 -14.29
CA GLU A 674 28.47 -2.97 -15.19
C GLU A 674 28.19 -4.25 -16.01
N ALA A 675 28.82 -4.33 -17.18
CA ALA A 675 28.79 -5.53 -18.02
C ALA A 675 29.66 -6.68 -17.46
N ALA A 676 30.45 -6.41 -16.42
CA ALA A 676 31.33 -7.37 -15.76
C ALA A 676 30.98 -7.47 -14.26
N ALA A 677 31.43 -8.53 -13.60
CA ALA A 677 31.28 -8.64 -12.16
C ALA A 677 32.13 -7.59 -11.43
N VAL A 678 31.62 -7.11 -10.30
CA VAL A 678 32.29 -6.18 -9.39
C VAL A 678 32.51 -6.87 -8.05
N GLY A 679 33.60 -6.52 -7.37
CA GLY A 679 33.99 -7.13 -6.10
C GLY A 679 33.78 -6.20 -4.91
N ASN A 680 33.81 -6.77 -3.70
CA ASN A 680 33.86 -6.01 -2.44
C ASN A 680 32.82 -4.89 -2.33
N VAL A 681 31.57 -5.16 -2.71
CA VAL A 681 30.51 -4.16 -2.62
C VAL A 681 30.16 -3.95 -1.15
N VAL A 682 30.17 -2.69 -0.72
CA VAL A 682 29.84 -2.24 0.64
C VAL A 682 28.91 -1.06 0.55
N VAL A 683 27.89 -1.04 1.40
CA VAL A 683 26.92 0.06 1.49
C VAL A 683 26.97 0.65 2.89
N THR A 684 27.23 1.94 2.95
CA THR A 684 27.35 2.69 4.19
C THR A 684 26.29 3.78 4.18
N PRO A 685 25.23 3.68 5.01
CA PRO A 685 24.32 4.80 5.22
C PRO A 685 25.06 5.93 5.94
N VAL A 686 24.91 7.14 5.41
CA VAL A 686 25.39 8.38 6.01
C VAL A 686 24.15 9.14 6.46
N VAL A 687 23.90 9.09 7.76
CA VAL A 687 22.79 9.78 8.41
C VAL A 687 23.26 11.11 9.00
N PRO A 688 22.37 12.13 9.12
CA PRO A 688 22.67 13.36 9.84
C PRO A 688 23.17 13.14 11.26
N GLU A 689 23.92 14.09 11.81
CA GLU A 689 24.45 13.99 13.17
C GLU A 689 23.32 13.79 14.20
N GLY A 690 23.52 12.83 15.11
CA GLY A 690 22.55 12.47 16.15
C GLY A 690 21.48 11.47 15.71
N TRP A 691 21.26 11.27 14.40
CA TRP A 691 20.35 10.23 13.92
C TRP A 691 20.95 8.84 14.19
N LEU A 692 20.08 7.87 14.47
CA LEU A 692 20.49 6.49 14.67
C LEU A 692 20.33 5.67 13.40
N VAL A 693 21.23 4.73 13.20
CA VAL A 693 21.11 3.66 12.21
C VAL A 693 21.44 2.33 12.87
N ASP A 694 20.65 1.30 12.61
CA ASP A 694 20.84 -0.03 13.18
C ASP A 694 22.09 -0.75 12.64
N ILE A 695 22.44 -0.48 11.38
CA ILE A 695 23.58 -1.04 10.66
C ILE A 695 24.42 0.09 10.08
N GLU A 696 25.60 0.34 10.65
CA GLU A 696 26.52 1.39 10.16
C GLU A 696 27.16 1.04 8.81
N GLU A 697 27.31 -0.25 8.51
CA GLU A 697 27.91 -0.72 7.26
C GLU A 697 27.36 -2.10 6.90
N ALA A 698 26.85 -2.24 5.68
CA ALA A 698 26.37 -3.50 5.14
C ALA A 698 27.34 -4.07 4.10
N GLN A 699 27.91 -5.23 4.41
CA GLN A 699 28.82 -5.96 3.52
C GLN A 699 28.01 -6.79 2.51
N VAL A 700 27.98 -6.34 1.25
CA VAL A 700 27.23 -6.98 0.15
C VAL A 700 28.06 -8.08 -0.52
N GLY A 701 29.37 -7.88 -0.61
CA GLY A 701 30.31 -8.82 -1.25
C GLY A 701 30.34 -8.69 -2.76
N ASP A 702 30.76 -9.73 -3.48
CA ASP A 702 30.89 -9.68 -4.94
C ASP A 702 29.52 -9.74 -5.61
N LEU A 703 29.31 -8.90 -6.63
CA LEU A 703 28.11 -8.90 -7.47
C LEU A 703 28.47 -9.27 -8.91
N ALA A 704 27.83 -10.32 -9.42
CA ALA A 704 27.91 -10.66 -10.84
C ALA A 704 27.41 -9.48 -11.71
N ALA A 705 27.72 -9.48 -13.01
CA ALA A 705 27.16 -8.51 -13.95
C ALA A 705 25.62 -8.57 -13.90
N GLN A 706 24.95 -7.43 -13.76
CA GLN A 706 23.49 -7.32 -13.55
C GLN A 706 22.98 -8.03 -12.27
N GLY A 707 23.88 -8.47 -11.39
CA GLY A 707 23.56 -9.09 -10.13
C GLY A 707 23.06 -8.07 -9.11
N GLU A 708 22.20 -8.54 -8.20
CA GLU A 708 21.50 -7.70 -7.23
C GLU A 708 21.51 -8.28 -5.81
N ARG A 709 21.43 -7.39 -4.82
CA ARG A 709 21.14 -7.69 -3.41
C ARG A 709 20.22 -6.66 -2.79
N ASP A 710 19.24 -7.12 -2.03
CA ASP A 710 18.42 -6.27 -1.17
C ASP A 710 18.98 -6.20 0.24
N LEU A 711 18.87 -5.01 0.81
CA LEU A 711 19.23 -4.64 2.16
C LEU A 711 18.06 -3.90 2.80
N THR A 712 18.02 -3.85 4.12
CA THR A 712 17.09 -3.00 4.86
C THR A 712 17.85 -2.35 5.99
N PHE A 713 17.79 -1.02 6.06
CA PHE A 713 18.32 -0.22 7.16
C PHE A 713 17.17 0.29 8.01
N ARG A 714 17.37 0.44 9.31
CA ARG A 714 16.45 1.16 10.20
C ARG A 714 17.10 2.44 10.65
N ILE A 715 16.43 3.56 10.39
CA ILE A 715 16.95 4.89 10.68
C ILE A 715 15.99 5.59 11.62
N THR A 716 16.51 6.13 12.72
CA THR A 716 15.72 6.91 13.68
C THR A 716 16.24 8.35 13.68
N PRO A 717 15.49 9.30 13.09
CA PRO A 717 15.84 10.69 13.12
C PRO A 717 15.89 11.25 14.54
N ASN A 718 16.87 12.10 14.84
CA ASN A 718 16.92 12.86 16.08
C ASN A 718 16.33 14.26 15.89
N ALA A 719 15.93 14.93 16.97
CA ALA A 719 15.45 16.30 16.95
C ALA A 719 16.42 17.23 16.19
N GLY A 720 15.88 18.04 15.29
CA GLY A 720 16.63 18.95 14.42
C GLY A 720 15.73 20.01 13.79
N PRO A 721 16.28 20.94 13.00
CA PRO A 721 15.48 21.86 12.21
C PRO A 721 14.76 21.11 11.09
N SER A 722 13.47 21.39 10.84
CA SER A 722 12.78 20.82 9.69
C SER A 722 13.44 21.29 8.40
N GLY A 723 13.50 20.42 7.40
CA GLY A 723 14.32 20.67 6.24
C GLY A 723 14.18 19.58 5.18
N ALA A 724 14.52 19.96 3.94
CA ALA A 724 14.87 18.97 2.95
C ALA A 724 16.24 18.41 3.37
N GLU A 725 16.22 17.17 3.83
CA GLU A 725 17.42 16.42 4.16
C GLU A 725 17.68 15.39 3.06
N ALA A 726 18.88 14.86 3.05
CA ALA A 726 19.21 13.74 2.21
C ALA A 726 19.79 12.63 3.07
N LEU A 727 19.20 11.44 2.93
CA LEU A 727 19.86 10.23 3.38
C LEU A 727 20.81 9.78 2.29
N GLU A 728 22.10 9.78 2.59
CA GLU A 728 23.11 9.34 1.63
C GLU A 728 23.44 7.88 1.86
N PHE A 729 23.43 7.09 0.78
CA PHE A 729 23.99 5.75 0.77
C PHE A 729 25.27 5.78 -0.04
N VAL A 730 26.38 5.64 0.67
CA VAL A 730 27.69 5.49 0.05
C VAL A 730 27.88 4.02 -0.31
N THR A 731 27.96 3.75 -1.60
CA THR A 731 28.23 2.41 -2.12
C THR A 731 29.62 2.38 -2.71
N SER A 732 30.52 1.59 -2.13
CA SER A 732 31.86 1.35 -2.66
C SER A 732 31.98 -0.05 -3.25
N TRP A 733 32.74 -0.20 -4.32
CA TRP A 733 33.02 -1.49 -4.95
C TRP A 733 34.39 -1.49 -5.63
N THR A 734 34.91 -2.67 -5.94
CA THR A 734 36.06 -2.85 -6.82
C THR A 734 35.56 -3.15 -8.23
N ASP A 735 35.91 -2.32 -9.21
CA ASP A 735 35.50 -2.51 -10.60
C ASP A 735 36.27 -3.66 -11.27
N SER A 736 35.85 -4.01 -12.49
CA SER A 736 36.46 -5.10 -13.26
C SER A 736 37.94 -4.89 -13.63
N SER A 737 38.47 -3.66 -13.50
CA SER A 737 39.89 -3.36 -13.69
C SER A 737 40.71 -3.50 -12.41
N GLY A 738 40.06 -3.74 -11.26
CA GLY A 738 40.66 -3.83 -9.94
C GLY A 738 40.80 -2.48 -9.24
N GLU A 739 40.15 -1.42 -9.74
CA GLU A 739 40.16 -0.09 -9.12
C GLU A 739 39.01 0.03 -8.12
N GLU A 740 39.25 0.65 -6.97
CA GLU A 740 38.17 0.99 -6.03
C GLU A 740 37.36 2.17 -6.58
N ARG A 741 36.05 1.99 -6.61
CA ARG A 741 35.04 2.95 -7.03
C ARG A 741 34.08 3.21 -5.88
N GLN A 742 33.46 4.37 -5.91
CA GLN A 742 32.42 4.73 -4.96
C GLN A 742 31.37 5.58 -5.66
N ARG A 743 30.12 5.41 -5.26
CA ARG A 743 28.98 6.22 -5.65
C ARG A 743 28.18 6.55 -4.40
N THR A 744 27.80 7.81 -4.27
CA THR A 744 26.83 8.22 -3.27
C THR A 744 25.46 8.32 -3.94
N THR A 745 24.49 7.62 -3.40
CA THR A 745 23.08 7.79 -3.76
C THR A 745 22.44 8.65 -2.70
N SER A 746 21.90 9.80 -3.13
CA SER A 746 21.21 10.73 -2.25
C SER A 746 19.71 10.49 -2.36
N VAL A 747 19.08 10.15 -1.23
CA VAL A 747 17.64 9.94 -1.13
C VAL A 747 17.04 11.18 -0.48
N PRO A 748 16.36 12.04 -1.25
CA PRO A 748 15.75 13.23 -0.68
C PRO A 748 14.63 12.80 0.26
N LEU A 749 14.57 13.42 1.43
CA LEU A 749 13.52 13.22 2.40
C LEU A 749 13.12 14.56 3.02
N ASN A 750 11.86 14.66 3.44
CA ASN A 750 11.36 15.85 4.13
C ASN A 750 11.36 15.57 5.63
N PHE A 751 12.35 16.08 6.34
CA PHE A 751 12.37 15.99 7.80
C PHE A 751 11.38 17.02 8.35
N SER A 752 10.27 16.53 8.92
CA SER A 752 9.19 17.38 9.44
C SER A 752 8.97 17.12 10.93
N CYS A 753 8.39 18.11 11.62
CA CYS A 753 7.95 17.98 13.00
C CYS A 753 6.61 17.23 13.14
N THR A 754 5.98 16.85 12.04
CA THR A 754 4.71 16.10 12.03
C THR A 754 4.51 15.30 10.74
N ALA A 755 3.87 14.13 10.84
CA ALA A 755 3.46 13.36 9.67
C ALA A 755 2.36 14.09 8.89
N ASN A 756 1.51 14.85 9.60
CA ASN A 756 0.28 15.41 9.06
C ASN A 756 0.40 16.91 8.81
N VAL A 757 -0.18 17.37 7.70
CA VAL A 757 -0.34 18.80 7.43
C VAL A 757 -1.62 19.31 8.09
N THR A 758 -1.57 20.49 8.69
CA THR A 758 -2.74 21.17 9.26
C THR A 758 -3.15 22.31 8.34
N SER A 759 -4.43 22.38 7.93
CA SER A 759 -4.95 23.59 7.28
C SER A 759 -5.15 24.71 8.33
N PRO A 760 -4.79 25.97 8.04
CA PRO A 760 -5.09 27.08 8.92
C PRO A 760 -6.60 27.18 9.19
N SER A 761 -6.96 27.64 10.37
CA SER A 761 -8.35 27.74 10.83
C SER A 761 -9.10 28.99 10.35
N GLU A 762 -8.37 30.04 9.94
CA GLU A 762 -8.98 31.29 9.47
C GLU A 762 -8.08 32.03 8.47
N VAL A 763 -8.70 32.77 7.55
CA VAL A 763 -8.03 33.86 6.81
C VAL A 763 -8.31 35.16 7.55
N VAL A 764 -7.25 35.76 8.10
CA VAL A 764 -7.35 36.99 8.92
C VAL A 764 -7.50 38.22 8.03
N ARG A 765 -6.70 38.30 6.96
CA ARG A 765 -6.77 39.38 5.98
C ARG A 765 -6.08 39.00 4.66
N VAL A 766 -6.46 39.71 3.60
CA VAL A 766 -5.84 39.61 2.28
C VAL A 766 -5.65 41.01 1.68
N SER A 767 -4.61 41.22 0.88
CA SER A 767 -4.35 42.52 0.24
C SER A 767 -5.29 42.81 -0.95
N SER A 768 -5.77 41.76 -1.62
CA SER A 768 -6.61 41.84 -2.82
C SER A 768 -7.23 40.47 -3.08
N GLU A 769 -8.49 40.42 -3.53
CA GLU A 769 -9.14 39.18 -3.96
C GLU A 769 -10.15 39.44 -5.09
N GLN A 770 -10.22 38.52 -6.04
CA GLN A 770 -11.21 38.47 -7.10
C GLN A 770 -12.38 37.60 -6.61
N ASN A 771 -13.48 38.25 -6.21
CA ASN A 771 -14.66 37.56 -5.69
C ASN A 771 -15.94 38.24 -6.19
N ASP A 772 -16.17 38.18 -7.49
CA ASP A 772 -17.34 38.77 -8.14
C ASP A 772 -17.89 37.85 -9.25
N SER A 773 -18.72 38.38 -10.14
CA SER A 773 -19.31 37.60 -11.24
C SER A 773 -18.30 37.18 -12.31
N SER A 774 -17.10 37.77 -12.35
CA SER A 774 -16.07 37.42 -13.33
C SER A 774 -15.24 36.22 -12.91
N GLU A 775 -14.90 36.11 -11.63
CA GLU A 775 -14.26 34.94 -11.02
C GLU A 775 -14.53 34.94 -9.51
N ARG A 776 -14.90 33.78 -8.95
CA ARG A 776 -15.15 33.58 -7.51
C ARG A 776 -13.96 32.86 -6.87
N ALA A 777 -12.90 33.62 -6.62
CA ALA A 777 -11.64 33.13 -6.07
C ALA A 777 -11.23 33.89 -4.77
N PRO A 778 -12.09 33.88 -3.72
CA PRO A 778 -11.80 34.58 -2.47
C PRO A 778 -10.62 33.96 -1.72
N ALA A 779 -10.04 34.73 -0.81
CA ALA A 779 -8.88 34.30 -0.03
C ALA A 779 -9.14 33.06 0.84
N VAL A 780 -10.37 32.84 1.29
CA VAL A 780 -10.76 31.67 2.11
C VAL A 780 -10.56 30.33 1.41
N ASN A 781 -10.46 30.33 0.08
CA ASN A 781 -10.19 29.12 -0.70
C ASN A 781 -8.80 28.53 -0.45
N VAL A 782 -7.88 29.25 0.19
CA VAL A 782 -6.53 28.73 0.49
C VAL A 782 -6.47 27.86 1.73
N ILE A 783 -7.59 27.72 2.46
CA ILE A 783 -7.66 26.96 3.71
C ILE A 783 -8.87 26.02 3.72
N ASP A 784 -9.51 25.81 2.57
CA ASP A 784 -10.71 25.00 2.47
C ASP A 784 -10.39 23.50 2.31
N GLY A 785 -9.12 23.17 2.06
CA GLY A 785 -8.68 21.78 1.90
C GLY A 785 -8.91 21.24 0.48
N ASN A 786 -9.33 22.09 -0.46
CA ASN A 786 -9.65 21.75 -1.84
C ASN A 786 -8.63 22.39 -2.79
N GLY A 787 -7.68 21.60 -3.28
CA GLY A 787 -6.67 22.10 -4.24
C GLY A 787 -7.25 22.67 -5.54
N ASN A 788 -8.50 22.36 -5.90
CA ASN A 788 -9.11 22.86 -7.15
C ASN A 788 -9.73 24.26 -7.02
N THR A 789 -10.00 24.72 -5.79
CA THR A 789 -10.31 26.12 -5.52
C THR A 789 -9.01 26.89 -5.35
N PHE A 790 -9.07 28.21 -5.48
CA PHE A 790 -7.90 29.06 -5.30
C PHE A 790 -8.32 30.46 -4.86
N TRP A 791 -7.42 31.12 -4.15
CA TRP A 791 -7.41 32.57 -4.05
C TRP A 791 -6.81 33.16 -5.32
N HIS A 792 -7.41 34.23 -5.83
CA HIS A 792 -6.85 35.05 -6.89
C HIS A 792 -6.89 36.51 -6.47
N THR A 793 -5.81 37.28 -6.65
CA THR A 793 -5.85 38.74 -6.50
C THR A 793 -6.71 39.37 -7.60
N GLN A 794 -7.25 40.56 -7.41
CA GLN A 794 -8.02 41.23 -8.46
C GLN A 794 -7.22 41.33 -9.76
N TRP A 795 -7.84 40.90 -10.85
CA TRP A 795 -7.29 41.01 -12.20
C TRP A 795 -8.29 41.65 -13.15
N ASN A 796 -9.59 41.57 -12.84
CA ASN A 796 -10.63 42.19 -13.65
C ASN A 796 -10.99 43.57 -13.08
N GLY A 797 -10.89 44.61 -13.91
CA GLY A 797 -11.21 46.00 -13.56
C GLY A 797 -10.10 46.75 -12.82
N VAL A 798 -9.47 46.14 -11.81
CA VAL A 798 -8.31 46.69 -11.08
C VAL A 798 -7.22 45.62 -10.98
N GLU A 799 -5.99 45.98 -11.34
CA GLU A 799 -4.83 45.09 -11.32
C GLU A 799 -3.74 45.66 -10.38
N PRO A 800 -3.84 45.42 -9.06
CA PRO A 800 -2.83 45.90 -8.13
C PRO A 800 -1.47 45.26 -8.44
N ALA A 801 -0.40 46.05 -8.36
CA ALA A 801 0.96 45.54 -8.52
C ALA A 801 1.40 44.74 -7.28
N HIS A 802 2.31 43.79 -7.49
CA HIS A 802 3.03 43.12 -6.41
C HIS A 802 3.76 44.14 -5.49
N PRO A 803 3.98 43.80 -4.20
CA PRO A 803 3.71 42.50 -3.58
C PRO A 803 2.27 42.34 -3.07
N HIS A 804 1.78 41.09 -3.06
CA HIS A 804 0.49 40.71 -2.51
C HIS A 804 0.66 40.01 -1.16
N GLN A 805 -0.31 40.15 -0.26
CA GLN A 805 -0.23 39.63 1.10
C GLN A 805 -1.48 38.82 1.46
N LEU A 806 -1.26 37.69 2.12
CA LEU A 806 -2.29 36.82 2.69
C LEU A 806 -1.89 36.49 4.13
N VAL A 807 -2.81 36.72 5.08
CA VAL A 807 -2.60 36.34 6.49
C VAL A 807 -3.58 35.25 6.86
N VAL A 808 -3.04 34.12 7.33
CA VAL A 808 -3.80 32.97 7.84
C VAL A 808 -3.53 32.79 9.33
N GLY A 809 -4.48 32.20 10.05
CA GLY A 809 -4.38 31.91 11.48
C GLY A 809 -4.65 30.45 11.78
N VAL A 810 -3.84 29.85 12.66
CA VAL A 810 -4.12 28.54 13.28
C VAL A 810 -4.94 28.71 14.55
N ALA A 811 -5.64 27.65 14.98
CA ALA A 811 -6.62 27.73 16.06
C ALA A 811 -6.03 28.27 17.37
N ASN A 812 -4.82 27.82 17.72
CA ASN A 812 -4.06 28.26 18.89
C ASN A 812 -2.60 28.50 18.49
N ALA A 813 -1.87 29.32 19.27
CA ALA A 813 -0.44 29.44 19.11
C ALA A 813 0.22 28.05 19.23
N ALA A 814 0.97 27.66 18.20
CA ALA A 814 1.56 26.34 18.08
C ALA A 814 3.00 26.46 17.56
N ASP A 815 3.78 25.40 17.74
CA ASP A 815 5.15 25.36 17.24
C ASP A 815 5.11 24.84 15.80
N ILE A 816 5.45 25.71 14.86
CA ILE A 816 5.32 25.47 13.42
C ILE A 816 6.72 25.29 12.85
N CYS A 817 6.92 24.24 12.06
CA CYS A 817 8.23 23.95 11.49
C CYS A 817 8.28 24.08 9.96
N ALA A 818 7.14 24.12 9.29
CA ALA A 818 7.08 24.31 7.84
C ALA A 818 5.70 24.79 7.39
N VAL A 819 5.61 25.20 6.14
CA VAL A 819 4.32 25.40 5.44
C VAL A 819 4.33 24.70 4.08
N THR A 820 3.17 24.42 3.54
CA THR A 820 3.01 23.93 2.17
C THR A 820 2.16 24.93 1.39
N LEU A 821 2.67 25.42 0.27
CA LEU A 821 1.95 26.29 -0.66
C LEU A 821 1.60 25.50 -1.91
N THR A 822 0.31 25.23 -2.13
CA THR A 822 -0.18 24.50 -3.29
C THR A 822 -0.57 25.48 -4.38
N PRO A 823 0.05 25.45 -5.57
CA PRO A 823 -0.36 26.30 -6.68
C PRO A 823 -1.78 26.02 -7.16
N ARG A 824 -2.38 26.96 -7.88
CA ARG A 824 -3.66 26.77 -8.58
C ARG A 824 -3.60 25.55 -9.52
N GLN A 825 -4.58 24.65 -9.38
CA GLN A 825 -4.74 23.46 -10.23
C GLN A 825 -5.46 23.78 -11.55
N GLY A 826 -5.24 22.99 -12.61
CA GLY A 826 -5.85 23.16 -13.94
C GLY A 826 -4.86 23.07 -15.12
N VAL A 827 -5.25 22.41 -16.20
CA VAL A 827 -4.32 21.99 -17.29
C VAL A 827 -4.19 22.96 -18.47
N SER A 828 -4.80 24.16 -18.39
CA SER A 828 -4.76 25.17 -19.46
C SER A 828 -3.57 26.14 -19.31
N SER A 829 -3.14 26.78 -20.39
CA SER A 829 -2.04 27.76 -20.39
C SER A 829 -2.24 28.95 -19.43
N GLY A 830 -3.48 29.16 -18.95
CA GLY A 830 -3.80 30.15 -17.93
C GLY A 830 -3.39 29.76 -16.50
N ALA A 831 -3.09 28.48 -16.23
CA ALA A 831 -2.77 28.02 -14.88
C ALA A 831 -1.44 28.56 -14.34
N VAL A 832 -0.50 28.94 -15.21
CA VAL A 832 0.77 29.60 -14.84
C VAL A 832 0.56 31.08 -14.52
N ASN A 833 -0.54 31.69 -14.99
CA ASN A 833 -0.83 33.09 -14.71
C ASN A 833 -1.16 33.27 -13.22
N GLY A 834 -0.47 34.23 -12.62
CA GLY A 834 -0.58 34.52 -11.20
C GLY A 834 0.09 33.50 -10.26
N GLN A 835 0.67 32.39 -10.74
CA GLN A 835 1.41 31.51 -9.83
C GLN A 835 2.55 32.26 -9.16
N ILE A 836 2.68 32.08 -7.86
CA ILE A 836 3.74 32.73 -7.07
C ILE A 836 5.10 32.23 -7.58
N LYS A 837 6.01 33.17 -7.82
CA LYS A 837 7.43 32.90 -8.03
C LYS A 837 8.19 33.27 -6.76
N GLY A 838 8.45 34.55 -6.51
CA GLY A 838 9.14 34.99 -5.30
C GLY A 838 8.17 35.09 -4.11
N PHE A 839 8.58 34.64 -2.92
CA PHE A 839 7.78 34.73 -1.71
C PHE A 839 8.60 35.06 -0.45
N GLU A 840 7.93 35.60 0.56
CA GLU A 840 8.41 35.69 1.94
C GLU A 840 7.30 35.22 2.89
N ILE A 841 7.66 34.61 4.02
CA ILE A 841 6.73 34.17 5.07
C ILE A 841 7.15 34.77 6.39
N TYR A 842 6.17 35.29 7.12
CA TYR A 842 6.36 35.89 8.43
C TYR A 842 5.41 35.28 9.45
N ALA A 843 5.78 35.33 10.72
CA ALA A 843 5.02 34.80 11.83
C ALA A 843 4.79 35.84 12.94
N THR A 844 3.66 35.73 13.64
CA THR A 844 3.38 36.49 14.88
C THR A 844 2.38 35.75 15.77
N ASN A 845 2.39 36.07 17.07
CA ASN A 845 1.35 35.65 18.02
C ASN A 845 0.36 36.77 18.33
N ASP A 846 0.60 37.99 17.84
CA ASP A 846 -0.23 39.15 18.16
C ASP A 846 -1.33 39.34 17.11
N ARG A 847 -2.60 39.11 17.50
CA ARG A 847 -3.76 39.32 16.63
C ARG A 847 -3.90 40.78 16.18
N ALA A 848 -3.48 41.75 16.99
CA ALA A 848 -3.50 43.16 16.60
C ALA A 848 -2.50 43.44 15.48
N VAL A 849 -1.32 42.82 15.52
CA VAL A 849 -0.34 42.85 14.42
C VAL A 849 -0.90 42.14 13.18
N ALA A 850 -1.51 40.97 13.35
CA ALA A 850 -2.10 40.18 12.26
C ALA A 850 -3.20 40.93 11.49
N THR A 851 -4.00 41.74 12.21
CA THR A 851 -5.12 42.52 11.66
C THR A 851 -4.74 43.93 11.21
N THR A 852 -3.50 44.37 11.41
CA THR A 852 -3.07 45.74 11.06
C THR A 852 -3.07 45.96 9.55
N THR A 853 -3.78 47.00 9.10
CA THR A 853 -3.85 47.45 7.68
C THR A 853 -3.18 48.80 7.43
N THR A 854 -2.64 49.46 8.48
CA THR A 854 -2.00 50.77 8.36
C THR A 854 -0.55 50.63 7.88
N GLY A 855 -0.19 51.30 6.78
CA GLY A 855 1.18 51.30 6.25
C GLY A 855 1.21 51.54 4.74
N THR A 856 2.41 51.53 4.16
CA THR A 856 2.59 51.53 2.70
C THR A 856 2.05 50.21 2.15
N PRO A 857 1.13 50.21 1.15
CA PRO A 857 0.63 48.99 0.53
C PRO A 857 1.78 48.08 0.08
N GLY A 858 1.71 46.80 0.47
CA GLY A 858 2.74 45.81 0.18
C GLY A 858 3.92 45.75 1.16
N ALA A 859 4.05 46.71 2.09
CA ALA A 859 5.06 46.63 3.16
C ALA A 859 4.59 45.71 4.30
N VAL A 860 5.53 45.04 4.96
CA VAL A 860 5.27 44.23 6.15
C VAL A 860 5.29 45.16 7.39
N PRO A 861 4.20 45.25 8.17
CA PRO A 861 4.18 46.07 9.39
C PRO A 861 5.19 45.62 10.44
N ALA A 862 5.50 46.49 11.42
CA ALA A 862 6.30 46.08 12.58
C ALA A 862 5.57 45.02 13.42
N GLY A 863 6.31 44.08 14.02
CA GLY A 863 5.76 43.00 14.86
C GLY A 863 5.67 41.62 14.19
N TRP A 864 6.13 41.52 12.93
CA TRP A 864 6.28 40.27 12.19
C TRP A 864 7.74 39.79 12.20
N THR A 865 7.94 38.50 12.45
CA THR A 865 9.25 37.85 12.33
C THR A 865 9.30 37.10 11.01
N LYS A 866 10.29 37.35 10.15
CA LYS A 866 10.46 36.59 8.89
C LYS A 866 10.96 35.18 9.22
N VAL A 867 10.32 34.17 8.67
CA VAL A 867 10.59 32.74 8.96
C VAL A 867 11.00 31.95 7.72
N ALA A 868 10.62 32.41 6.52
CA ALA A 868 11.09 31.83 5.26
C ALA A 868 11.07 32.88 4.13
N GLU A 869 11.90 32.67 3.11
CA GLU A 869 11.85 33.40 1.83
C GLU A 869 12.45 32.54 0.72
N GLY A 870 12.03 32.76 -0.53
CA GLY A 870 12.55 31.98 -1.65
C GLY A 870 11.85 32.23 -2.98
N GLU A 871 12.14 31.35 -3.94
CA GLU A 871 11.41 31.26 -5.20
C GLU A 871 10.77 29.87 -5.33
N LEU A 872 9.53 29.82 -5.82
CA LEU A 872 8.81 28.58 -6.14
C LEU A 872 9.02 28.23 -7.63
N PRO A 873 9.03 26.93 -7.98
CA PRO A 873 9.00 26.50 -9.38
C PRO A 873 7.61 26.74 -10.00
N ALA A 874 7.57 26.86 -11.31
CA ALA A 874 6.30 26.82 -12.05
C ALA A 874 5.77 25.38 -12.08
N GLY A 875 4.46 25.21 -11.96
CA GLY A 875 3.84 23.88 -11.92
C GLY A 875 2.66 23.84 -10.98
N GLN A 876 2.13 22.64 -10.72
CA GLN A 876 0.93 22.44 -9.89
C GLN A 876 1.20 21.60 -8.66
N SER A 877 2.41 21.08 -8.52
CA SER A 877 2.81 20.32 -7.34
C SER A 877 2.83 21.23 -6.10
N PRO A 878 2.30 20.78 -4.96
CA PRO A 878 2.49 21.46 -3.68
C PRO A 878 3.97 21.71 -3.38
N GLN A 879 4.27 22.89 -2.84
CA GLN A 879 5.62 23.31 -2.49
C GLN A 879 5.77 23.38 -0.98
N TRP A 880 6.50 22.43 -0.41
CA TRP A 880 6.82 22.40 1.02
C TRP A 880 8.01 23.32 1.32
N ILE A 881 7.83 24.19 2.31
CA ILE A 881 8.75 25.26 2.70
C ILE A 881 9.06 25.08 4.18
N PRO A 882 10.18 24.44 4.52
CA PRO A 882 10.62 24.31 5.90
C PRO A 882 11.08 25.65 6.48
N PHE A 883 10.91 25.80 7.79
CA PHE A 883 11.49 26.89 8.56
C PHE A 883 12.83 26.44 9.13
N THR A 884 13.76 27.37 9.28
CA THR A 884 15.10 27.08 9.80
C THR A 884 15.12 26.67 11.28
N GLU A 885 14.03 26.94 12.00
CA GLU A 885 13.83 26.56 13.40
C GLU A 885 12.32 26.44 13.67
N LEU A 886 11.93 25.76 14.76
CA LEU A 886 10.55 25.74 15.23
C LEU A 886 10.12 27.16 15.63
N VAL A 887 9.05 27.65 15.00
CA VAL A 887 8.51 28.97 15.27
C VAL A 887 7.19 28.84 15.99
N ARG A 888 7.15 29.30 17.24
CA ARG A 888 5.89 29.41 17.98
C ARG A 888 5.07 30.58 17.46
N ALA A 889 3.96 30.30 16.75
CA ALA A 889 3.12 31.32 16.14
C ALA A 889 1.63 30.92 16.11
N GLN A 890 0.76 31.93 16.06
CA GLN A 890 -0.66 31.74 15.78
C GLN A 890 -1.04 32.24 14.38
N TYR A 891 -0.33 33.24 13.86
CA TYR A 891 -0.64 33.86 12.58
C TYR A 891 0.58 33.84 11.66
N LEU A 892 0.34 33.52 10.40
CA LEU A 892 1.34 33.52 9.34
C LEU A 892 0.95 34.50 8.24
N LEU A 893 1.91 35.28 7.75
CA LEU A 893 1.77 36.20 6.63
C LEU A 893 2.61 35.67 5.46
N LEU A 894 1.95 35.32 4.37
CA LEU A 894 2.58 35.11 3.06
C LEU A 894 2.62 36.44 2.30
N VAL A 895 3.80 36.78 1.80
CA VAL A 895 4.04 37.90 0.90
C VAL A 895 4.48 37.34 -0.46
N SER A 896 3.60 37.41 -1.45
CA SER A 896 3.96 37.13 -2.85
C SER A 896 4.70 38.33 -3.43
N LYS A 897 5.93 38.13 -3.88
CA LYS A 897 6.85 39.16 -4.39
C LYS A 897 6.82 39.28 -5.91
N SER A 898 6.53 38.19 -6.61
CA SER A 898 6.47 38.13 -8.07
C SER A 898 5.68 36.91 -8.54
N ALA A 899 5.23 36.94 -9.80
CA ALA A 899 4.55 35.84 -10.46
C ALA A 899 5.44 35.10 -11.47
N GLN A 900 5.13 33.83 -11.75
CA GLN A 900 5.82 33.03 -12.77
C GLN A 900 5.71 33.65 -14.17
N ASN A 901 4.53 34.19 -14.51
CA ASN A 901 4.34 34.98 -15.72
C ASN A 901 4.42 36.49 -15.41
N PRO A 902 5.52 37.18 -15.75
CA PRO A 902 5.68 38.60 -15.45
C PRO A 902 4.76 39.51 -16.28
N ALA A 903 4.18 39.02 -17.38
CA ALA A 903 3.19 39.77 -18.15
C ALA A 903 1.82 39.84 -17.47
N HIS A 904 1.57 38.95 -16.50
CA HIS A 904 0.34 38.83 -15.74
C HIS A 904 0.67 38.79 -14.24
N PRO A 905 1.06 39.93 -13.65
CA PRO A 905 1.65 40.02 -12.32
C PRO A 905 0.57 40.01 -11.23
N TRP A 906 -0.36 39.06 -11.28
CA TRP A 906 -1.35 38.77 -10.24
C TRP A 906 -0.84 37.66 -9.32
N THR A 907 -1.54 37.31 -8.24
CA THR A 907 -1.21 36.15 -7.41
C THR A 907 -2.39 35.19 -7.32
N THR A 908 -2.10 33.90 -7.48
CA THR A 908 -2.99 32.79 -7.18
C THR A 908 -2.34 31.82 -6.22
N LEU A 909 -3.15 31.23 -5.35
CA LEU A 909 -2.74 30.14 -4.48
C LEU A 909 -3.93 29.18 -4.33
N GLY A 910 -3.70 27.90 -4.56
CA GLY A 910 -4.69 26.85 -4.37
C GLY A 910 -4.93 26.61 -2.88
N GLU A 911 -3.90 26.15 -2.17
CA GLU A 911 -3.98 25.82 -0.73
C GLU A 911 -2.74 26.31 0.04
N PHE A 912 -2.93 26.58 1.33
CA PHE A 912 -1.90 26.92 2.30
C PHE A 912 -2.06 25.97 3.49
N SER A 913 -1.10 25.09 3.73
CA SER A 913 -1.06 24.21 4.90
C SER A 913 0.15 24.50 5.79
N VAL A 914 0.10 24.09 7.05
CA VAL A 914 1.16 24.29 8.05
C VAL A 914 1.52 22.97 8.72
N ASP A 915 2.80 22.75 8.98
CA ASP A 915 3.29 21.60 9.77
C ASP A 915 3.42 22.03 11.23
N VAL A 916 2.53 21.54 12.08
CA VAL A 916 2.46 21.85 13.52
C VAL A 916 3.03 20.70 14.33
N ALA A 917 4.01 20.98 15.19
CA ALA A 917 4.59 19.98 16.08
C ALA A 917 3.55 19.51 17.11
N GLY A 918 3.39 18.18 17.22
CA GLY A 918 2.59 17.52 18.24
C GLY A 918 3.31 17.41 19.59
N ALA A 919 2.63 16.88 20.61
CA ALA A 919 3.30 16.43 21.81
C ALA A 919 4.15 15.19 21.48
N ASP A 920 5.38 15.16 21.98
CA ASP A 920 6.21 13.96 21.90
C ASP A 920 5.62 12.87 22.80
N THR A 921 5.30 11.73 22.20
CA THR A 921 4.68 10.58 22.86
C THR A 921 5.52 9.31 22.72
N ASN A 922 6.68 9.40 22.05
CA ASN A 922 7.58 8.28 21.85
C ASN A 922 8.65 8.30 22.94
N ALA A 923 8.96 7.14 23.50
CA ALA A 923 10.12 7.05 24.38
C ALA A 923 11.42 7.13 23.56
N PRO A 924 12.53 7.65 24.14
CA PRO A 924 13.80 7.76 23.44
C PRO A 924 14.27 6.44 22.84
N VAL A 925 14.69 6.45 21.58
CA VAL A 925 15.34 5.27 20.97
C VAL A 925 16.80 5.26 21.39
N VAL A 926 17.24 4.19 22.06
CA VAL A 926 18.58 4.11 22.66
C VAL A 926 19.39 2.98 22.01
N MET A 927 20.60 3.30 21.56
CA MET A 927 21.56 2.34 21.01
C MET A 927 22.90 2.43 21.75
N VAL A 928 23.38 1.30 22.27
CA VAL A 928 24.69 1.21 22.91
C VAL A 928 25.29 -0.18 22.74
N ASP A 929 26.56 -0.25 22.35
CA ASP A 929 27.27 -1.50 22.13
C ASP A 929 27.91 -2.03 23.42
N SER A 930 28.00 -3.36 23.52
CA SER A 930 28.82 -4.00 24.55
C SER A 930 30.30 -3.73 24.27
N ALA A 931 31.08 -3.47 25.33
CA ALA A 931 32.48 -3.10 25.20
C ALA A 931 33.40 -3.96 26.06
N THR A 932 34.67 -4.05 25.65
CA THR A 932 35.73 -4.72 26.43
C THR A 932 36.80 -3.71 26.83
N VAL A 933 37.21 -3.72 28.09
CA VAL A 933 38.28 -2.86 28.61
C VAL A 933 39.26 -3.66 29.46
N GLU A 934 40.55 -3.42 29.27
CA GLU A 934 41.58 -4.01 30.13
C GLU A 934 41.61 -3.30 31.49
N SER A 935 41.67 -4.06 32.58
CA SER A 935 41.77 -3.52 33.94
C SER A 935 42.93 -2.52 34.08
N GLY A 936 42.61 -1.28 34.43
CA GLY A 936 43.57 -0.18 34.57
C GLY A 936 43.82 0.64 33.29
N LYS A 937 43.08 0.38 32.20
CA LYS A 937 43.05 1.23 31.00
C LYS A 937 41.76 2.08 30.96
N PRO A 938 41.81 3.27 30.32
CA PRO A 938 40.61 4.08 30.15
C PRO A 938 39.62 3.44 29.17
N LEU A 939 38.33 3.59 29.45
CA LEU A 939 37.22 3.32 28.53
C LEU A 939 36.55 4.64 28.15
N SER A 940 36.09 4.73 26.91
CA SER A 940 35.22 5.79 26.40
C SER A 940 34.17 5.14 25.51
N LEU A 941 32.93 5.08 25.96
CA LEU A 941 31.80 4.44 25.29
C LEU A 941 30.62 5.40 25.30
N ALA A 942 30.18 5.86 24.12
CA ALA A 942 29.03 6.74 24.00
C ALA A 942 27.73 5.94 23.92
N VAL A 943 26.73 6.36 24.69
CA VAL A 943 25.34 5.95 24.51
C VAL A 943 24.75 6.83 23.41
N ARG A 944 24.27 6.23 22.32
CA ARG A 944 23.60 6.96 21.24
C ARG A 944 22.11 6.96 21.48
N VAL A 945 21.46 8.08 21.18
CA VAL A 945 20.03 8.27 21.37
C VAL A 945 19.47 9.16 20.27
N ALA A 946 18.26 8.84 19.80
CA ALA A 946 17.45 9.72 18.99
C ALA A 946 16.07 9.88 19.63
N ASP A 947 15.61 11.12 19.70
CA ASP A 947 14.34 11.49 20.30
C ASP A 947 13.85 12.82 19.72
N ALA A 948 12.55 13.12 19.80
CA ALA A 948 12.05 14.44 19.40
C ALA A 948 12.28 15.50 20.49
N SER A 949 12.62 15.09 21.71
CA SER A 949 12.80 15.95 22.88
C SER A 949 14.19 15.83 23.51
N PRO A 950 14.64 16.83 24.30
CA PRO A 950 15.90 16.73 25.04
C PRO A 950 15.85 15.59 26.06
N VAL A 951 16.95 14.83 26.18
CA VAL A 951 17.02 13.64 27.04
C VAL A 951 18.02 13.79 28.19
N THR A 952 17.89 12.90 29.18
CA THR A 952 18.80 12.74 30.32
C THR A 952 19.22 11.28 30.48
N PHE A 953 20.43 11.05 30.99
CA PHE A 953 21.03 9.71 31.07
C PHE A 953 21.27 9.26 32.51
N ALA A 954 21.05 7.97 32.76
CA ALA A 954 21.41 7.29 33.99
C ALA A 954 21.96 5.90 33.69
N ALA A 955 22.89 5.41 34.51
CA ALA A 955 23.43 4.05 34.39
C ALA A 955 23.55 3.37 35.76
N THR A 956 23.22 2.08 35.81
CA THR A 956 23.39 1.23 36.99
C THR A 956 24.17 -0.04 36.62
N GLY A 957 24.86 -0.64 37.61
CA GLY A 957 25.70 -1.83 37.37
C GLY A 957 27.10 -1.56 36.80
N LEU A 958 27.47 -0.28 36.61
CA LEU A 958 28.81 0.09 36.11
C LEU A 958 29.94 -0.46 37.00
N PRO A 959 30.99 -1.08 36.41
CA PRO A 959 32.22 -1.42 37.12
C PRO A 959 32.81 -0.23 37.87
N THR A 960 33.40 -0.48 39.05
CA THR A 960 33.97 0.58 39.88
C THR A 960 35.05 1.35 39.13
N GLY A 961 34.90 2.68 39.07
CA GLY A 961 35.81 3.59 38.36
C GLY A 961 35.31 4.04 36.98
N LEU A 962 34.15 3.55 36.54
CA LEU A 962 33.41 4.08 35.39
C LEU A 962 32.19 4.89 35.85
N GLN A 963 31.81 5.89 35.06
CA GLN A 963 30.64 6.76 35.28
C GLN A 963 30.03 7.15 33.94
N ILE A 964 28.74 7.48 33.93
CA ILE A 964 28.07 8.11 32.78
C ILE A 964 27.90 9.60 33.08
N ASP A 965 28.14 10.46 32.10
CA ASP A 965 27.90 11.90 32.23
C ASP A 965 26.57 12.34 31.61
N GLY A 966 26.31 13.65 31.59
CA GLY A 966 25.07 14.24 31.09
C GLY A 966 24.88 14.13 29.57
N ASP A 967 25.94 13.80 28.82
CA ASP A 967 25.91 13.61 27.37
C ASP A 967 25.88 12.12 26.98
N GLY A 968 25.68 11.23 27.98
CA GLY A 968 25.60 9.80 27.77
C GLY A 968 26.95 9.11 27.55
N LEU A 969 28.07 9.76 27.86
CA LEU A 969 29.40 9.15 27.72
C LEU A 969 29.76 8.34 28.97
N ILE A 970 29.83 7.02 28.82
CA ILE A 970 30.42 6.12 29.83
C ILE A 970 31.94 6.20 29.72
N SER A 971 32.58 6.77 30.73
CA SER A 971 34.03 6.95 30.73
C SER A 971 34.66 6.72 32.11
N GLY A 972 35.97 6.50 32.11
CA GLY A 972 36.76 6.33 33.33
C GLY A 972 37.80 5.22 33.22
N THR A 973 38.37 4.80 34.35
CA THR A 973 39.34 3.70 34.41
C THR A 973 38.90 2.71 35.48
N THR A 974 38.48 1.53 35.06
CA THR A 974 38.09 0.46 35.98
C THR A 974 39.30 -0.32 36.47
N THR A 975 39.32 -0.67 37.75
CA THR A 975 40.27 -1.63 38.35
C THR A 975 39.56 -2.87 38.90
N THR A 976 38.29 -3.02 38.53
CA THR A 976 37.45 -4.14 38.97
C THR A 976 37.99 -5.46 38.43
N ALA A 977 37.72 -6.57 39.11
CA ALA A 977 38.20 -7.89 38.71
C ALA A 977 37.74 -8.24 37.28
N ALA A 978 38.54 -9.06 36.58
CA ALA A 978 38.17 -9.50 35.24
C ALA A 978 36.84 -10.29 35.27
N GLY A 979 35.95 -10.00 34.33
CA GLY A 979 34.59 -10.56 34.29
C GLY A 979 33.66 -9.75 33.38
N ALA A 980 32.47 -10.29 33.14
CA ALA A 980 31.39 -9.62 32.43
C ALA A 980 30.45 -8.94 33.42
N TYR A 981 30.17 -7.65 33.21
CA TYR A 981 29.32 -6.83 34.06
C TYR A 981 28.11 -6.36 33.25
N PRO A 982 26.89 -6.80 33.58
CA PRO A 982 25.68 -6.26 32.99
C PRO A 982 25.45 -4.85 33.51
N VAL A 983 25.29 -3.89 32.61
CA VAL A 983 25.05 -2.48 32.89
C VAL A 983 23.73 -2.10 32.27
N GLN A 984 22.84 -1.49 33.05
CA GLN A 984 21.59 -0.94 32.55
C GLN A 984 21.74 0.56 32.38
N VAL A 985 21.50 1.04 31.17
CA VAL A 985 21.43 2.47 30.82
C VAL A 985 19.97 2.84 30.65
N THR A 986 19.52 3.87 31.36
CA THR A 986 18.18 4.45 31.23
C THR A 986 18.30 5.85 30.67
N VAL A 987 17.54 6.13 29.62
CA VAL A 987 17.44 7.45 29.01
C VAL A 987 16.01 7.94 29.19
N THR A 988 15.85 9.19 29.59
CA THR A 988 14.54 9.79 29.89
C THR A 988 14.42 11.15 29.20
N ASP A 989 13.36 11.36 28.43
CA ASP A 989 13.08 12.62 27.75
C ASP A 989 12.51 13.70 28.68
N ALA A 990 12.19 14.86 28.11
CA ALA A 990 11.63 16.02 28.83
C ALA A 990 10.16 15.81 29.25
N GLN A 991 9.46 14.85 28.66
CA GLN A 991 8.07 14.47 28.88
C GLN A 991 7.96 13.40 29.98
N GLY A 992 9.07 12.77 30.35
CA GLY A 992 9.18 11.72 31.35
C GLY A 992 9.08 10.30 30.79
N LEU A 993 9.07 10.11 29.47
CA LEU A 993 9.13 8.79 28.84
C LEU A 993 10.57 8.28 28.89
N SER A 994 10.74 6.98 29.06
CA SER A 994 12.07 6.41 29.28
C SER A 994 12.27 5.06 28.64
N THR A 995 13.48 4.85 28.12
CA THR A 995 13.94 3.57 27.58
C THR A 995 15.13 3.07 28.40
N THR A 996 15.07 1.80 28.83
CA THR A 996 16.17 1.14 29.53
C THR A 996 16.73 0.02 28.67
N VAL A 997 18.04 0.08 28.40
CA VAL A 997 18.78 -0.93 27.64
C VAL A 997 19.87 -1.58 28.49
N GLU A 998 20.12 -2.87 28.28
CA GLU A 998 21.20 -3.61 28.94
C GLU A 998 22.37 -3.83 27.98
N LEU A 999 23.59 -3.54 28.44
CA LEU A 999 24.83 -3.84 27.74
C LEU A 999 25.78 -4.62 28.65
N THR A 1000 26.72 -5.37 28.05
CA THR A 1000 27.75 -6.07 28.81
C THR A 1000 29.09 -5.36 28.69
N LEU A 1001 29.65 -4.92 29.83
CA LEU A 1001 31.04 -4.48 29.91
C LEU A 1001 31.94 -5.62 30.37
N THR A 1002 32.85 -6.07 29.50
CA THR A 1002 33.82 -7.11 29.82
C THR A 1002 35.14 -6.48 30.28
N VAL A 1003 35.52 -6.73 31.52
CA VAL A 1003 36.84 -6.34 32.03
C VAL A 1003 37.82 -7.49 31.81
N THR A 1004 38.92 -7.26 31.10
CA THR A 1004 39.99 -8.25 30.92
C THR A 1004 41.13 -8.00 31.92
N PRO A 1005 41.90 -9.06 32.30
CA PRO A 1005 43.01 -8.89 33.23
C PRO A 1005 44.08 -7.94 32.68
N LYS A 1006 44.68 -7.13 33.55
CA LYS A 1006 45.85 -6.32 33.21
C LYS A 1006 46.97 -7.21 32.64
N ALA A 1007 47.46 -6.88 31.45
CA ALA A 1007 48.55 -7.60 30.82
C ALA A 1007 49.80 -7.55 31.72
N SER A 1008 50.19 -8.70 32.27
CA SER A 1008 51.47 -8.84 32.98
C SER A 1008 52.60 -8.86 31.94
N PRO A 1009 53.73 -8.13 32.14
CA PRO A 1009 54.84 -8.20 31.21
C PRO A 1009 55.41 -9.62 31.20
N SER A 1010 55.29 -10.33 30.08
CA SER A 1010 55.90 -11.65 29.91
C SER A 1010 57.27 -11.51 29.25
N PRO A 1011 58.31 -12.19 29.76
CA PRO A 1011 59.59 -12.31 29.05
C PRO A 1011 59.42 -13.15 27.78
N SER A 1012 60.22 -12.83 26.77
CA SER A 1012 60.35 -13.54 25.49
C SER A 1012 60.82 -14.99 25.69
N PRO A 1013 60.22 -15.97 24.97
CA PRO A 1013 60.95 -17.18 24.62
C PRO A 1013 60.76 -17.65 23.17
N THR A 1014 61.87 -18.17 22.64
CA THR A 1014 62.10 -18.95 21.41
C THR A 1014 61.31 -20.30 21.45
N PRO A 1015 61.14 -21.00 20.31
CA PRO A 1015 60.02 -21.90 20.03
C PRO A 1015 60.23 -23.35 20.52
N SER A 1016 59.15 -24.12 20.71
CA SER A 1016 58.94 -25.46 20.11
C SER A 1016 57.74 -26.22 20.71
N ALA A 1017 57.14 -27.04 19.84
CA ALA A 1017 56.41 -28.30 20.03
C ALA A 1017 54.95 -28.29 20.53
N SER A 1018 54.08 -28.66 19.58
CA SER A 1018 52.73 -29.22 19.72
C SER A 1018 52.67 -30.47 20.62
N PRO A 1019 51.55 -30.67 21.35
CA PRO A 1019 50.80 -31.91 21.13
C PRO A 1019 49.26 -31.80 21.17
N SER A 1020 48.66 -32.64 20.31
CA SER A 1020 47.36 -33.36 20.31
C SER A 1020 46.33 -33.19 21.45
N PRO A 1021 45.01 -33.08 21.14
CA PRO A 1021 43.92 -33.14 22.11
C PRO A 1021 43.31 -34.54 22.27
N SER A 1022 42.83 -34.85 23.48
CA SER A 1022 41.93 -35.98 23.79
C SER A 1022 40.83 -35.52 24.76
N PRO A 1023 39.62 -36.15 24.75
CA PRO A 1023 38.33 -35.50 25.00
C PRO A 1023 37.76 -35.71 26.42
N THR A 1024 36.68 -34.99 26.76
CA THR A 1024 35.81 -35.27 27.93
C THR A 1024 34.37 -34.77 27.64
N PRO A 1025 33.31 -35.15 28.40
CA PRO A 1025 32.28 -36.10 27.98
C PRO A 1025 30.84 -35.52 27.97
N THR A 1026 29.92 -36.21 27.29
CA THR A 1026 28.48 -35.92 27.20
C THR A 1026 27.65 -36.53 28.36
N ARG A 1027 26.57 -35.84 28.77
CA ARG A 1027 25.41 -36.37 29.51
C ARG A 1027 24.14 -35.60 29.08
N PRO A 1028 22.90 -36.12 29.29
CA PRO A 1028 21.86 -36.17 28.25
C PRO A 1028 20.65 -35.27 28.55
N SER A 1029 19.91 -34.91 27.51
CA SER A 1029 18.61 -34.22 27.59
C SER A 1029 17.44 -35.22 27.69
N PRO A 1030 16.35 -34.93 28.42
CA PRO A 1030 15.21 -35.83 28.59
C PRO A 1030 14.23 -35.84 27.41
N ARG A 1031 13.51 -36.96 27.31
CA ARG A 1031 12.55 -37.35 26.26
C ARG A 1031 11.16 -36.72 26.50
N PRO A 1032 10.45 -36.18 25.48
CA PRO A 1032 9.03 -35.88 25.59
C PRO A 1032 8.16 -37.10 25.28
N THR A 1033 7.06 -37.18 26.02
CA THR A 1033 6.03 -38.22 25.99
C THR A 1033 5.05 -37.99 24.83
N ARG A 1034 4.49 -39.09 24.34
CA ARG A 1034 3.64 -39.25 23.16
C ARG A 1034 2.17 -38.91 23.47
N THR A 1035 1.56 -37.98 22.71
CA THR A 1035 0.10 -37.77 22.65
C THR A 1035 -0.44 -38.29 21.31
N ALA A 1036 -1.64 -38.87 21.33
CA ALA A 1036 -2.26 -39.61 20.22
C ALA A 1036 -2.93 -38.70 19.18
N THR A 1037 -2.88 -39.13 17.92
CA THR A 1037 -3.46 -38.52 16.72
C THR A 1037 -4.98 -38.73 16.64
N PRO A 1038 -5.81 -37.70 16.35
CA PRO A 1038 -7.18 -37.85 15.86
C PRO A 1038 -7.19 -38.10 14.34
N PRO A 1039 -8.22 -38.77 13.76
CA PRO A 1039 -8.25 -39.09 12.34
C PRO A 1039 -8.87 -37.97 11.48
N GLY A 1040 -8.22 -37.68 10.35
CA GLY A 1040 -8.86 -37.24 9.09
C GLY A 1040 -9.17 -35.75 8.94
N GLY A 1041 -8.16 -34.88 8.92
CA GLY A 1041 -8.27 -33.49 8.44
C GLY A 1041 -7.76 -33.35 7.00
N LYS A 1042 -8.25 -32.32 6.29
CA LYS A 1042 -7.79 -31.88 4.96
C LYS A 1042 -6.29 -31.55 5.03
N PHE A 1043 -5.47 -31.98 4.06
CA PHE A 1043 -4.04 -31.67 4.06
C PHE A 1043 -3.82 -30.17 3.76
N ILE A 1044 -3.27 -29.45 4.73
CA ILE A 1044 -2.93 -28.02 4.63
C ILE A 1044 -1.42 -27.89 4.43
N ARG A 1045 -1.01 -27.12 3.42
CA ARG A 1045 0.40 -26.84 3.12
C ARG A 1045 0.93 -25.82 4.12
N THR A 1046 1.61 -26.30 5.15
CA THR A 1046 2.21 -25.44 6.20
C THR A 1046 3.73 -25.53 6.27
N ALA A 1047 4.31 -26.58 5.67
CA ALA A 1047 5.75 -26.79 5.70
C ALA A 1047 6.42 -26.10 4.49
N PRO A 1048 7.64 -25.56 4.67
CA PRO A 1048 8.34 -24.83 3.63
C PRO A 1048 8.58 -25.65 2.35
N TYR A 1049 8.72 -26.97 2.48
CA TYR A 1049 8.93 -27.91 1.37
C TYR A 1049 7.62 -28.46 0.76
N THR A 1050 6.46 -27.86 1.10
CA THR A 1050 5.13 -28.19 0.56
C THR A 1050 4.38 -26.97 0.03
N LEU A 1051 4.76 -25.77 0.48
CA LEU A 1051 4.13 -24.49 0.16
C LEU A 1051 4.85 -23.85 -1.04
N PRO A 1052 4.20 -23.66 -2.19
CA PRO A 1052 4.81 -22.97 -3.33
C PRO A 1052 5.24 -21.53 -3.00
N GLY A 1053 6.29 -21.05 -3.66
CA GLY A 1053 6.83 -19.70 -3.50
C GLY A 1053 8.04 -19.61 -2.57
N ALA A 1054 8.60 -18.40 -2.50
CA ALA A 1054 9.70 -18.08 -1.61
C ALA A 1054 9.19 -17.72 -0.21
N HIS A 1055 9.87 -18.21 0.83
CA HIS A 1055 9.50 -17.93 2.22
C HIS A 1055 10.71 -18.09 3.13
N THR A 1056 10.69 -17.36 4.25
CA THR A 1056 11.72 -17.46 5.28
C THR A 1056 11.22 -18.34 6.42
N PHE A 1057 11.96 -19.39 6.75
CA PHE A 1057 11.60 -20.31 7.82
C PHE A 1057 12.85 -20.72 8.61
N ASN A 1058 12.84 -20.47 9.93
CA ASN A 1058 13.97 -20.68 10.84
C ASN A 1058 15.27 -19.98 10.40
N GLY A 1059 15.19 -18.71 9.99
CA GLY A 1059 16.36 -17.92 9.61
C GLY A 1059 17.07 -18.40 8.33
N ARG A 1060 16.36 -19.16 7.49
CA ARG A 1060 16.82 -19.60 6.17
C ARG A 1060 15.77 -19.27 5.14
N GLN A 1061 16.21 -18.90 3.95
CA GLN A 1061 15.32 -18.74 2.81
C GLN A 1061 15.09 -20.09 2.13
N TRP A 1062 13.85 -20.32 1.77
CA TRP A 1062 13.33 -21.49 1.10
C TRP A 1062 12.58 -21.01 -0.15
N ASN A 1063 12.71 -21.74 -1.24
CA ASN A 1063 11.93 -21.52 -2.43
C ASN A 1063 11.43 -22.87 -2.93
N THR A 1064 10.11 -23.01 -3.02
CA THR A 1064 9.49 -24.27 -3.41
C THR A 1064 8.62 -24.05 -4.64
N SER A 1065 8.81 -24.85 -5.68
CA SER A 1065 7.92 -24.92 -6.83
C SER A 1065 7.26 -26.28 -6.86
N CYS A 1066 5.96 -26.35 -7.18
CA CYS A 1066 5.23 -27.62 -7.21
C CYS A 1066 4.58 -27.84 -8.58
N GLU A 1067 4.58 -29.10 -9.02
CA GLU A 1067 4.05 -29.49 -10.32
C GLU A 1067 3.26 -30.82 -10.20
N PRO A 1068 2.21 -31.03 -11.02
CA PRO A 1068 1.57 -32.32 -11.14
C PRO A 1068 2.59 -33.41 -11.53
N TYR A 1069 2.62 -34.52 -10.79
CA TYR A 1069 3.57 -35.59 -11.01
C TYR A 1069 2.93 -36.97 -10.84
N SER A 1070 2.59 -37.60 -11.97
CA SER A 1070 1.89 -38.89 -12.00
C SER A 1070 0.56 -38.82 -11.23
N GLN A 1071 0.36 -39.61 -10.18
CA GLN A 1071 -0.86 -39.63 -9.34
C GLN A 1071 -0.72 -38.80 -8.06
N THR A 1072 0.31 -37.95 -7.98
CA THR A 1072 0.54 -37.00 -6.88
C THR A 1072 1.00 -35.66 -7.44
N GLU A 1073 1.30 -34.72 -6.55
CA GLU A 1073 2.02 -33.50 -6.86
C GLU A 1073 3.43 -33.59 -6.27
N ARG A 1074 4.40 -33.08 -7.01
CA ARG A 1074 5.80 -33.07 -6.61
C ARG A 1074 6.26 -31.63 -6.45
N CYS A 1075 6.71 -31.30 -5.25
CA CYS A 1075 7.37 -30.03 -4.97
C CYS A 1075 8.89 -30.19 -5.05
N ARG A 1076 9.58 -29.26 -5.73
CA ARG A 1076 11.03 -29.08 -5.69
C ARG A 1076 11.33 -27.92 -4.76
N THR A 1077 12.15 -28.18 -3.75
CA THR A 1077 12.53 -27.18 -2.76
C THR A 1077 14.01 -26.89 -2.84
N GLU A 1078 14.33 -25.62 -2.91
CA GLU A 1078 15.67 -25.06 -2.86
C GLU A 1078 15.80 -24.22 -1.59
N ILE A 1079 17.00 -24.20 -1.02
CA ILE A 1079 17.33 -23.36 0.12
C ILE A 1079 18.49 -22.47 -0.23
N TRP A 1080 18.48 -21.25 0.29
CA TRP A 1080 19.63 -20.38 0.16
C TRP A 1080 20.74 -20.86 1.10
N ALA A 1081 21.83 -21.36 0.53
CA ALA A 1081 22.95 -21.90 1.29
C ALA A 1081 24.28 -21.72 0.57
N THR A 1082 25.37 -21.64 1.34
CA THR A 1082 26.72 -21.77 0.79
C THR A 1082 27.07 -23.25 0.63
N VAL A 1083 27.22 -23.70 -0.61
CA VAL A 1083 27.69 -25.05 -0.95
C VAL A 1083 29.14 -25.02 -1.42
N VAL A 1084 29.86 -26.13 -1.27
CA VAL A 1084 31.20 -26.29 -1.82
C VAL A 1084 31.10 -27.22 -3.02
N LYS A 1085 31.61 -26.77 -4.17
CA LYS A 1085 31.69 -27.55 -5.40
C LYS A 1085 33.15 -27.70 -5.84
N MET A 1086 33.42 -28.73 -6.64
CA MET A 1086 34.72 -28.92 -7.28
C MET A 1086 34.62 -28.48 -8.73
N GLU A 1087 35.31 -27.42 -9.08
CA GLU A 1087 35.39 -26.89 -10.45
C GLU A 1087 36.85 -26.86 -10.90
N ASN A 1088 37.14 -27.44 -12.07
CA ASN A 1088 38.49 -27.51 -12.64
C ASN A 1088 39.59 -28.06 -11.68
N GLY A 1089 39.20 -28.94 -10.74
CA GLY A 1089 40.13 -29.51 -9.75
C GLY A 1089 40.37 -28.64 -8.51
N GLN A 1090 39.63 -27.55 -8.33
CA GLN A 1090 39.70 -26.66 -7.16
C GLN A 1090 38.36 -26.60 -6.43
N PHE A 1091 38.40 -26.42 -5.11
CA PHE A 1091 37.21 -26.23 -4.28
C PHE A 1091 36.74 -24.79 -4.36
N VAL A 1092 35.49 -24.60 -4.79
CA VAL A 1092 34.83 -23.29 -4.91
C VAL A 1092 33.67 -23.26 -3.91
N ARG A 1093 33.56 -22.17 -3.14
CA ARG A 1093 32.39 -21.90 -2.28
C ARG A 1093 31.44 -21.02 -3.08
N GLU A 1094 30.21 -21.47 -3.24
CA GLU A 1094 29.18 -20.78 -3.99
C GLU A 1094 27.95 -20.63 -3.08
N SER A 1095 27.45 -19.41 -2.94
CA SER A 1095 26.23 -19.13 -2.17
C SER A 1095 25.10 -18.84 -3.14
N GLY A 1096 23.99 -19.52 -2.98
CA GLY A 1096 22.80 -19.36 -3.83
C GLY A 1096 21.73 -20.38 -3.49
N TRP A 1097 20.72 -20.47 -4.36
CA TRP A 1097 19.70 -21.51 -4.28
C TRP A 1097 20.34 -22.87 -4.53
N ALA A 1098 20.41 -23.67 -3.47
CA ALA A 1098 20.89 -25.03 -3.52
C ALA A 1098 19.70 -25.97 -3.35
N PHE A 1099 19.61 -26.98 -4.22
CA PHE A 1099 18.62 -28.02 -4.10
C PHE A 1099 18.64 -28.64 -2.70
N ASN A 1100 17.49 -28.62 -2.02
CA ASN A 1100 17.33 -29.23 -0.70
C ASN A 1100 16.67 -30.59 -0.82
N ASN A 1101 15.46 -30.66 -1.40
CA ASN A 1101 14.75 -31.91 -1.57
C ASN A 1101 13.62 -31.86 -2.61
N LEU A 1102 13.15 -33.04 -3.01
CA LEU A 1102 11.84 -33.23 -3.63
C LEU A 1102 10.82 -33.66 -2.57
N THR A 1103 9.59 -33.19 -2.63
CA THR A 1103 8.48 -33.62 -1.76
C THR A 1103 7.34 -34.14 -2.60
N TYR A 1104 6.94 -35.40 -2.39
CA TYR A 1104 5.73 -35.97 -2.96
C TYR A 1104 4.59 -35.79 -1.97
N LEU A 1105 3.61 -34.97 -2.33
CA LEU A 1105 2.49 -34.59 -1.46
C LEU A 1105 1.56 -35.79 -1.17
N PRO A 1106 0.75 -35.75 -0.09
CA PRO A 1106 -0.02 -36.90 0.40
C PRO A 1106 -1.29 -37.21 -0.43
N TYR A 1107 -1.19 -37.14 -1.76
CA TYR A 1107 -2.24 -37.55 -2.70
C TYR A 1107 -2.33 -39.07 -2.89
N MET A 1108 -1.29 -39.82 -2.46
CA MET A 1108 -1.20 -41.28 -2.63
C MET A 1108 -1.08 -41.99 -1.30
N THR A 1109 -1.82 -43.09 -1.14
CA THR A 1109 -1.79 -43.88 0.11
C THR A 1109 -0.48 -44.64 0.24
N ARG A 1110 -0.13 -45.08 1.45
CA ARG A 1110 1.07 -45.91 1.66
C ARG A 1110 1.04 -47.21 0.85
N GLU A 1111 -0.12 -47.84 0.70
CA GLU A 1111 -0.27 -49.04 -0.14
C GLU A 1111 -0.02 -48.72 -1.63
N SER A 1112 -0.36 -47.51 -2.09
CA SER A 1112 -0.08 -47.04 -3.46
C SER A 1112 1.42 -46.92 -3.75
N TRP A 1113 2.27 -46.82 -2.73
CA TRP A 1113 3.73 -46.78 -2.84
C TRP A 1113 4.41 -48.15 -2.67
N LYS A 1114 3.65 -49.23 -2.50
CA LYS A 1114 4.19 -50.57 -2.28
C LYS A 1114 5.09 -51.02 -3.44
N GLY A 1115 6.25 -51.57 -3.11
CA GLY A 1115 7.27 -51.96 -4.09
C GLY A 1115 8.07 -50.80 -4.68
N ASN A 1116 7.73 -49.53 -4.38
CA ASN A 1116 8.57 -48.39 -4.73
C ASN A 1116 9.54 -48.09 -3.58
N PRO A 1117 10.86 -48.18 -3.81
CA PRO A 1117 11.85 -48.07 -2.75
C PRO A 1117 11.95 -46.68 -2.10
N LEU A 1118 11.31 -45.64 -2.66
CA LEU A 1118 11.21 -44.30 -2.05
C LEU A 1118 10.12 -44.20 -0.97
N GLY A 1119 9.08 -45.03 -1.04
CA GLY A 1119 7.95 -45.04 -0.09
C GLY A 1119 7.76 -46.37 0.65
N ASP A 1120 8.47 -47.42 0.23
CA ASP A 1120 8.39 -48.76 0.82
C ASP A 1120 9.81 -49.33 1.03
N PRO A 1121 10.45 -49.06 2.19
CA PRO A 1121 11.80 -49.54 2.46
C PRO A 1121 11.84 -51.07 2.62
N SER A 1122 10.70 -51.73 2.84
CA SER A 1122 10.62 -53.20 2.93
C SER A 1122 10.82 -53.89 1.58
N SER A 1123 10.64 -53.15 0.47
CA SER A 1123 10.98 -53.61 -0.88
C SER A 1123 12.49 -53.78 -1.11
N THR A 1124 13.32 -53.41 -0.13
CA THR A 1124 14.79 -53.40 -0.22
C THR A 1124 15.43 -54.01 1.02
N THR A 1125 16.74 -54.31 0.96
CA THR A 1125 17.45 -54.82 2.14
C THR A 1125 17.81 -53.67 3.06
N ALA A 1126 17.13 -53.57 4.20
CA ALA A 1126 17.33 -52.54 5.21
C ALA A 1126 17.15 -51.08 4.69
N GLY A 1127 16.26 -50.88 3.73
CA GLY A 1127 16.00 -49.55 3.14
C GLY A 1127 17.03 -49.10 2.11
N VAL A 1128 18.07 -49.90 1.83
CA VAL A 1128 19.16 -49.53 0.92
C VAL A 1128 18.98 -50.17 -0.45
N PHE A 1129 19.12 -49.38 -1.51
CA PHE A 1129 18.99 -49.83 -2.90
C PHE A 1129 19.87 -49.03 -3.85
N THR A 1130 20.08 -49.56 -5.06
CA THR A 1130 20.83 -48.87 -6.11
C THR A 1130 19.88 -48.52 -7.24
N SER A 1131 19.87 -47.25 -7.66
CA SER A 1131 19.05 -46.77 -8.79
C SER A 1131 19.80 -45.70 -9.57
N GLY A 1132 19.84 -45.84 -10.90
CA GLY A 1132 20.57 -44.94 -11.79
C GLY A 1132 22.06 -44.83 -11.47
N GLY A 1133 22.70 -45.93 -11.04
CA GLY A 1133 24.12 -45.98 -10.67
C GLY A 1133 24.46 -45.34 -9.31
N ARG A 1134 23.48 -44.80 -8.58
CA ARG A 1134 23.66 -44.20 -7.25
C ARG A 1134 23.11 -45.12 -6.16
N GLN A 1135 23.73 -45.10 -4.98
CA GLN A 1135 23.20 -45.77 -3.80
C GLN A 1135 22.20 -44.85 -3.10
N TRP A 1136 21.10 -45.43 -2.63
CA TRP A 1136 19.98 -44.77 -1.98
C TRP A 1136 19.66 -45.47 -0.67
N LYS A 1137 19.16 -44.70 0.31
CA LYS A 1137 18.66 -45.21 1.58
C LYS A 1137 17.34 -44.53 1.92
N THR A 1138 16.30 -45.31 2.18
CA THR A 1138 14.99 -44.82 2.61
C THR A 1138 14.70 -45.25 4.04
N GLU A 1139 14.15 -44.33 4.84
CA GLU A 1139 13.57 -44.61 6.15
C GLU A 1139 12.18 -43.99 6.26
N CYS A 1140 11.30 -44.58 7.07
CA CYS A 1140 9.92 -44.14 7.24
C CYS A 1140 9.52 -44.20 8.72
N ASP A 1141 8.63 -43.30 9.13
CA ASP A 1141 8.08 -43.24 10.50
C ASP A 1141 9.13 -43.19 11.62
N THR A 1142 10.31 -42.65 11.33
CA THR A 1142 11.38 -42.35 12.27
C THR A 1142 11.14 -40.99 12.93
N ALA A 1143 11.89 -40.68 13.99
CA ALA A 1143 11.85 -39.35 14.61
C ALA A 1143 12.23 -38.23 13.63
N ALA A 1144 13.06 -38.52 12.61
CA ALA A 1144 13.44 -37.56 11.60
C ALA A 1144 12.37 -37.37 10.51
N THR A 1145 11.61 -38.43 10.18
CA THR A 1145 10.56 -38.39 9.15
C THR A 1145 9.19 -37.95 9.67
N GLY A 1146 8.89 -38.21 10.94
CA GLY A 1146 7.52 -38.12 11.45
C GLY A 1146 6.67 -39.31 11.00
N ARG A 1147 5.47 -39.47 11.58
CA ARG A 1147 4.53 -40.52 11.17
C ARG A 1147 3.83 -40.14 9.87
N GLY A 1148 3.66 -41.11 8.97
CA GLY A 1148 2.93 -40.88 7.72
C GLY A 1148 3.80 -40.38 6.56
N ALA A 1149 5.12 -40.48 6.67
CA ALA A 1149 6.03 -40.12 5.59
C ALA A 1149 7.30 -41.00 5.56
N CYS A 1150 7.99 -40.98 4.43
CA CYS A 1150 9.32 -41.54 4.23
C CYS A 1150 10.29 -40.46 3.76
N ARG A 1151 11.56 -40.56 4.18
CA ARG A 1151 12.66 -39.75 3.65
C ARG A 1151 13.66 -40.66 2.98
N SER A 1152 14.14 -40.26 1.81
CA SER A 1152 15.26 -40.93 1.16
C SER A 1152 16.46 -40.03 1.03
N TYR A 1153 17.61 -40.69 1.11
CA TYR A 1153 18.95 -40.13 1.07
C TYR A 1153 19.69 -40.74 -0.09
N THR A 1154 20.58 -39.97 -0.70
CA THR A 1154 21.47 -40.42 -1.77
C THR A 1154 22.90 -40.41 -1.24
N MET A 1155 23.66 -41.48 -1.51
CA MET A 1155 25.08 -41.51 -1.17
C MET A 1155 25.82 -40.69 -2.23
N THR A 1156 26.39 -39.57 -1.81
CA THR A 1156 27.13 -38.68 -2.72
C THR A 1156 28.41 -38.18 -2.07
N THR A 1157 29.33 -37.75 -2.91
CA THR A 1157 30.48 -36.97 -2.48
C THR A 1157 30.00 -35.63 -1.96
N VAL A 1158 30.34 -35.29 -0.72
CA VAL A 1158 30.12 -34.00 -0.08
C VAL A 1158 31.46 -33.31 0.11
N TYR A 1159 31.47 -32.01 -0.19
CA TYR A 1159 32.60 -31.15 0.04
C TYR A 1159 32.26 -30.18 1.18
N ALA A 1160 33.14 -30.09 2.17
CA ALA A 1160 32.96 -29.20 3.31
C ALA A 1160 34.11 -28.19 3.39
N ALA A 1161 33.81 -26.98 3.80
CA ALA A 1161 34.78 -25.92 4.04
C ALA A 1161 34.79 -25.57 5.52
N THR A 1162 35.93 -25.77 6.20
CA THR A 1162 36.11 -25.43 7.61
C THR A 1162 37.02 -24.21 7.71
N ALA A 1163 36.58 -23.14 8.36
CA ALA A 1163 37.39 -21.92 8.51
C ALA A 1163 38.67 -22.20 9.31
N LYS A 1164 39.80 -21.64 8.86
CA LYS A 1164 41.09 -21.69 9.58
C LYS A 1164 41.27 -20.45 10.43
N GLN A 1165 41.84 -20.60 11.63
CA GLN A 1165 42.18 -19.49 12.53
C GLN A 1165 43.14 -18.45 11.92
N SER A 1166 43.92 -18.83 10.89
CA SER A 1166 44.85 -17.94 10.18
C SER A 1166 44.23 -17.21 8.99
N GLY A 1167 42.91 -17.31 8.79
CA GLY A 1167 42.22 -16.90 7.56
C GLY A 1167 42.20 -18.00 6.50
N GLY A 1168 41.17 -17.98 5.64
CA GLY A 1168 40.90 -18.98 4.61
C GLY A 1168 40.16 -20.23 5.12
N TYR A 1169 39.94 -21.20 4.22
CA TYR A 1169 39.21 -22.45 4.51
C TYR A 1169 40.10 -23.69 4.30
N ALA A 1170 39.88 -24.72 5.12
CA ALA A 1170 40.31 -26.09 4.90
C ALA A 1170 39.16 -26.84 4.23
N PHE A 1171 39.40 -27.40 3.05
CA PHE A 1171 38.41 -28.20 2.34
C PHE A 1171 38.60 -29.68 2.62
N SER A 1172 37.50 -30.38 2.85
CA SER A 1172 37.49 -31.83 3.00
C SER A 1172 36.45 -32.44 2.07
N GLN A 1173 36.72 -33.66 1.61
CA GLN A 1173 35.81 -34.48 0.82
C GLN A 1173 35.47 -35.74 1.62
N SER A 1174 34.19 -36.05 1.72
CA SER A 1174 33.66 -37.31 2.28
C SER A 1174 32.54 -37.84 1.41
N ASN A 1175 32.28 -39.15 1.46
CA ASN A 1175 31.08 -39.73 0.87
C ASN A 1175 30.06 -39.90 1.98
N ASP A 1176 28.94 -39.18 1.90
CA ASP A 1176 27.92 -39.14 2.93
C ASP A 1176 26.51 -39.37 2.35
N TRP A 1177 25.60 -39.82 3.22
CA TRP A 1177 24.18 -39.91 2.91
C TRP A 1177 23.56 -38.52 3.02
N VAL A 1178 23.28 -37.90 1.87
CA VAL A 1178 22.65 -36.57 1.80
C VAL A 1178 21.16 -36.73 1.56
N PHE A 1179 20.36 -35.96 2.30
CA PHE A 1179 18.92 -35.94 2.17
C PHE A 1179 18.50 -35.50 0.75
N ASN A 1180 17.51 -36.16 0.16
CA ASN A 1180 17.13 -35.92 -1.24
C ASN A 1180 15.61 -35.81 -1.46
N ASN A 1181 14.79 -36.61 -0.78
CA ASN A 1181 13.34 -36.57 -1.00
C ASN A 1181 12.51 -36.97 0.22
N ILE A 1182 11.26 -36.49 0.25
CA ILE A 1182 10.19 -36.87 1.18
C ILE A 1182 9.02 -37.44 0.38
N VAL A 1183 8.47 -38.56 0.82
CA VAL A 1183 7.19 -39.09 0.35
C VAL A 1183 6.20 -39.00 1.50
N MET A 1184 5.11 -38.23 1.33
CA MET A 1184 4.03 -38.15 2.31
C MET A 1184 2.88 -39.06 1.88
N PHE A 1185 2.21 -39.70 2.84
CA PHE A 1185 1.09 -40.61 2.57
C PHE A 1185 -0.25 -40.00 2.99
N GLY A 1186 -1.23 -40.06 2.10
CA GLY A 1186 -2.61 -39.66 2.36
C GLY A 1186 -3.56 -40.18 1.26
N SER A 1187 -4.86 -39.99 1.42
CA SER A 1187 -5.84 -40.35 0.39
C SER A 1187 -6.36 -39.11 -0.33
N PRO A 1188 -6.77 -39.20 -1.61
CA PRO A 1188 -7.43 -38.10 -2.32
C PRO A 1188 -8.66 -37.51 -1.59
N ALA A 1189 -9.31 -38.28 -0.72
CA ALA A 1189 -10.46 -37.84 0.08
C ALA A 1189 -10.08 -37.05 1.35
N GLN A 1190 -8.78 -36.93 1.66
CA GLN A 1190 -8.24 -36.15 2.80
C GLN A 1190 -7.67 -34.81 2.31
N LEU A 1191 -8.10 -34.34 1.14
CA LEU A 1191 -7.57 -33.19 0.42
C LEU A 1191 -8.64 -32.20 0.06
#